data_AF-A0A7K4CGF6-F1
#
_entry.id   AF-A0A7K4CGF6-F1
#
_cell.length_a   1.000
_cell.length_b   1.000
_cell.length_c   1.000
_cell.angle_alpha   90.00
_cell.angle_beta   90.00
_cell.angle_gamma   90.00
#
_symmetry.space_group_name_H-M   'P 1'
#
loop_
_entity.id
_entity.type
_entity.pdbx_description
1 polymer ?
#
loop_
_entity_poly.entity_id
_entity_poly.type
_entity_poly.pdbx_seq_one_letter_code
_entity_poly.pdbx_strand_id
1 'polypeptide(L)'
;MADVPAGGNPLRKYFWAYILSAYPLLFAIVMWETESSRYSLSGSSLLAFISLGALGITSVLMAVFIYRKNLPVTRQLTAAGIVCVFVLFGAGISSQIDFLTLLFLVVLFFGPWLVTTAYWVRYFEAHAAAVPAAPAPAASQEPGLLEYRGDISENAYFKAYLVSGWPLLVALYLNFERYSPFTEFITVAFVISLGGFGLLSLVSAACVKWRKPRIILSLMGVNILLVIVFMVAFLVFTSGSDPETTVLQLLLMCTLFFGPYFVTTMYFRQKNQYLLPVSEEAMQRFNEAVLHTNQGRYQDAMEACDKAIALAPHFADAHNQRGVALSRLRDYAGALVSFEKAAALNPELVEAWYNSGVMLNELGRHSEALAAYDRALSLNPGYLNAITKRGFTLGELKRYDEAMQMLDAAVSRQPGDAVAWNNRGYVLKNLGKYADAVASYDHALDHNPYEPSSWNNRGIALKEMGRYEDAATSFKKATELAPDDPAIWRNRLAVLRSLDRHQEAADACAEILRIRPQDTAVRAEKEELMAILTQAKEKEMLAGRALEAESFGHLPDSVKTVLGKKDPPPSAREVSTALGEVDTFLATARPQIRLELRFNRLGMDMWEKKTIAVTNTGTAHAKDVTITCPGDVEVRRIRPLDLMAGESREIEIGIRAKVRGTIPLDITVTWSDRKGKSSRESFDFDIEILETGATPPSPVGAFTPRAVTPRQIPAELVDRYSEAEFIGKGGFARVFKAKKKTGQVVAVKIPISLDEQTGRSFIAELQNWTRLDHPNIVKVFHYNIMPTPYFEMDLCDGALAAEKKPIPPEEAAFILFSVCEGLKYAHARKIIHRDLKPQNILVKNGVPKISDWGLSRVISESTSTTVTSFTPYYAAPEQINHQAKDERTDIWQLGVILYELVTGRLPFNGDTMIEIGMGIVTKDPVPPGAIVSDAAVLDAVVMKCLQKDPKDRYPSVLELQKDLALLLRKNYTGLLQNSVSVQDFSRSAAYCGDLVMINLVTGDLKSACTYIEDLARYSRGEMKAESEELAEQIRMRMEMGLDEVPEELVHKAEALVHKVRYGSGT
;
A
#
# COMPACT_ATOMS: atom_id res chain seq x y z
N MET A 1 -3.01 55.55 -18.04
CA MET A 1 -3.60 54.23 -17.70
C MET A 1 -3.63 53.24 -18.88
N ALA A 2 -3.26 53.62 -20.11
CA ALA A 2 -3.35 52.72 -21.27
C ALA A 2 -2.38 51.51 -21.20
N ASP A 3 -1.12 51.74 -20.82
CA ASP A 3 -0.06 50.73 -20.96
C ASP A 3 0.24 49.97 -19.66
N VAL A 4 -0.63 49.01 -19.29
CA VAL A 4 -0.32 48.01 -18.23
C VAL A 4 -0.86 46.62 -18.64
N PRO A 5 -0.03 45.57 -18.73
CA PRO A 5 -0.47 44.25 -19.21
C PRO A 5 -1.59 43.58 -18.40
N ALA A 6 -2.36 42.72 -19.08
CA ALA A 6 -3.54 42.03 -18.57
C ALA A 6 -3.26 40.84 -17.62
N GLY A 7 -2.28 40.98 -16.71
CA GLY A 7 -1.94 39.96 -15.70
C GLY A 7 -1.61 40.50 -14.30
N GLY A 8 -1.68 41.82 -14.07
CA GLY A 8 -1.32 42.43 -12.78
C GLY A 8 -2.41 42.33 -11.72
N ASN A 9 -2.04 41.89 -10.51
CA ASN A 9 -2.90 41.79 -9.32
C ASN A 9 -3.79 43.04 -9.12
N PRO A 10 -5.13 42.91 -9.02
CA PRO A 10 -6.06 44.04 -8.98
C PRO A 10 -5.82 44.99 -7.80
N LEU A 11 -5.33 44.52 -6.64
CA LEU A 11 -5.02 45.39 -5.50
C LEU A 11 -3.91 46.41 -5.82
N ARG A 12 -2.96 46.09 -6.72
CA ARG A 12 -1.98 47.06 -7.21
C ARG A 12 -2.60 48.12 -8.11
N LYS A 13 -3.66 47.79 -8.86
CA LYS A 13 -4.42 48.78 -9.66
C LYS A 13 -5.20 49.73 -8.73
N TYR A 14 -5.86 49.20 -7.70
CA TYR A 14 -6.54 50.01 -6.68
C TYR A 14 -5.57 50.95 -5.93
N PHE A 15 -4.40 50.48 -5.52
CA PHE A 15 -3.39 51.29 -4.82
C PHE A 15 -2.94 52.52 -5.65
N TRP A 16 -2.62 52.32 -6.93
CA TRP A 16 -2.24 53.44 -7.82
C TRP A 16 -3.42 54.35 -8.18
N ALA A 17 -4.62 53.81 -8.38
CA ALA A 17 -5.82 54.62 -8.61
C ALA A 17 -6.13 55.52 -7.39
N TYR A 18 -5.96 55.00 -6.17
CA TYR A 18 -6.14 55.77 -4.93
C TYR A 18 -5.09 56.89 -4.80
N ILE A 19 -3.81 56.61 -5.10
CA ILE A 19 -2.75 57.64 -5.10
C ILE A 19 -3.02 58.72 -6.16
N LEU A 20 -3.45 58.37 -7.38
CA LEU A 20 -3.85 59.37 -8.37
C LEU A 20 -5.10 60.15 -7.94
N SER A 21 -6.02 59.56 -7.18
CA SER A 21 -7.19 60.27 -6.65
C SER A 21 -6.85 61.31 -5.56
N ALA A 22 -5.63 61.28 -5.01
CA ALA A 22 -5.13 62.30 -4.08
C ALA A 22 -4.44 63.49 -4.77
N TYR A 23 -4.04 63.37 -6.05
CA TYR A 23 -3.40 64.46 -6.79
C TYR A 23 -4.24 65.75 -6.94
N PRO A 24 -5.59 65.72 -7.06
CA PRO A 24 -6.41 66.93 -7.05
C PRO A 24 -6.24 67.78 -5.79
N LEU A 25 -5.89 67.17 -4.65
CA LEU A 25 -5.63 67.89 -3.39
C LEU A 25 -4.34 68.71 -3.48
N LEU A 26 -3.26 68.12 -4.03
CA LEU A 26 -2.02 68.86 -4.33
C LEU A 26 -2.23 69.91 -5.42
N PHE A 27 -3.02 69.61 -6.46
CA PHE A 27 -3.31 70.55 -7.54
C PHE A 27 -4.09 71.77 -7.03
N ALA A 28 -5.05 71.57 -6.12
CA ALA A 28 -5.77 72.67 -5.45
C ALA A 28 -4.84 73.52 -4.56
N ILE A 29 -3.89 72.91 -3.86
CA ILE A 29 -2.88 73.63 -3.06
C ILE A 29 -1.97 74.48 -3.95
N VAL A 30 -1.53 73.97 -5.12
CA VAL A 30 -0.69 74.71 -6.07
C VAL A 30 -1.47 75.83 -6.77
N MET A 31 -2.72 75.59 -7.18
CA MET A 31 -3.57 76.62 -7.80
C MET A 31 -3.88 77.79 -6.84
N TRP A 32 -3.90 77.54 -5.52
CA TRP A 32 -4.11 78.58 -4.51
C TRP A 32 -2.99 79.64 -4.48
N GLU A 33 -1.73 79.25 -4.71
CA GLU A 33 -0.62 80.22 -4.78
C GLU A 33 -0.76 81.17 -5.97
N THR A 34 -1.38 80.73 -7.07
CA THR A 34 -1.53 81.53 -8.31
C THR A 34 -2.67 82.55 -8.32
N GLU A 35 -3.67 82.47 -7.43
CA GLU A 35 -4.80 83.43 -7.37
C GLU A 35 -4.93 84.21 -6.05
N SER A 36 -3.87 84.23 -5.24
CA SER A 36 -3.82 84.77 -3.86
C SER A 36 -3.97 86.30 -3.68
N SER A 37 -4.71 86.99 -4.57
CA SER A 37 -4.86 88.45 -4.60
C SER A 37 -6.22 89.01 -4.14
N ARG A 38 -7.19 88.16 -3.74
CA ARG A 38 -8.58 88.62 -3.45
C ARG A 38 -9.20 88.22 -2.11
N TYR A 39 -8.64 87.29 -1.34
CA TYR A 39 -9.26 86.81 -0.10
C TYR A 39 -8.27 86.72 1.07
N SER A 40 -8.39 87.65 2.03
CA SER A 40 -7.65 87.63 3.28
C SER A 40 -8.36 86.75 4.33
N LEU A 41 -8.01 85.46 4.35
CA LEU A 41 -8.45 84.54 5.40
C LEU A 41 -7.65 84.75 6.70
N SER A 42 -8.32 84.62 7.84
CA SER A 42 -7.70 84.80 9.16
C SER A 42 -6.85 83.58 9.57
N GLY A 43 -5.89 83.78 10.47
CA GLY A 43 -4.89 82.75 10.82
C GLY A 43 -5.46 81.42 11.37
N SER A 44 -6.68 81.43 11.89
CA SER A 44 -7.41 80.22 12.30
C SER A 44 -7.74 79.30 11.12
N SER A 45 -8.03 79.85 9.93
CA SER A 45 -8.31 79.07 8.72
C SER A 45 -7.07 78.31 8.22
N LEU A 46 -5.89 78.95 8.32
CA LEU A 46 -4.60 78.30 8.00
C LEU A 46 -4.29 77.16 9.00
N LEU A 47 -4.56 77.39 10.29
CA LEU A 47 -4.39 76.38 11.33
C LEU A 47 -5.29 75.15 11.12
N ALA A 48 -6.54 75.38 10.68
CA ALA A 48 -7.48 74.31 10.33
C ALA A 48 -6.99 73.50 9.11
N PHE A 49 -6.48 74.15 8.07
CA PHE A 49 -5.91 73.48 6.89
C PHE A 49 -4.68 72.62 7.24
N ILE A 50 -3.76 73.14 8.06
CA ILE A 50 -2.59 72.38 8.53
C ILE A 50 -3.02 71.17 9.37
N SER A 51 -4.04 71.33 10.21
CA SER A 51 -4.60 70.23 11.03
C SER A 51 -5.26 69.14 10.18
N LEU A 52 -5.98 69.51 9.13
CA LEU A 52 -6.56 68.58 8.16
C LEU A 52 -5.48 67.82 7.35
N GLY A 53 -4.41 68.51 6.96
CA GLY A 53 -3.24 67.87 6.33
C GLY A 53 -2.58 66.82 7.22
N ALA A 54 -2.41 67.11 8.51
CA ALA A 54 -1.87 66.16 9.50
C ALA A 54 -2.80 64.94 9.71
N LEU A 55 -4.12 65.13 9.68
CA LEU A 55 -5.11 64.04 9.72
C LEU A 55 -5.08 63.15 8.46
N GLY A 56 -4.84 63.74 7.28
CA GLY A 56 -4.61 62.99 6.04
C GLY A 56 -3.34 62.12 6.12
N ILE A 57 -2.22 62.69 6.58
CA ILE A 57 -0.95 61.95 6.69
C ILE A 57 -1.04 60.83 7.74
N THR A 58 -1.63 61.08 8.90
CA THR A 58 -1.76 60.07 9.97
C THR A 58 -2.70 58.92 9.58
N SER A 59 -3.80 59.19 8.86
CA SER A 59 -4.68 58.12 8.35
C SER A 59 -4.01 57.24 7.28
N VAL A 60 -3.17 57.82 6.40
CA VAL A 60 -2.32 57.05 5.47
C VAL A 60 -1.31 56.18 6.22
N LEU A 61 -0.61 56.72 7.24
CA LEU A 61 0.32 55.94 8.06
C LEU A 61 -0.38 54.80 8.82
N MET A 62 -1.59 55.04 9.33
CA MET A 62 -2.41 54.03 10.00
C MET A 62 -2.81 52.89 9.04
N ALA A 63 -3.18 53.22 7.78
CA ALA A 63 -3.47 52.23 6.76
C ALA A 63 -2.24 51.36 6.40
N VAL A 64 -1.06 51.97 6.29
CA VAL A 64 0.21 51.24 6.08
C VAL A 64 0.55 50.33 7.27
N PHE A 65 0.26 50.76 8.50
CA PHE A 65 0.46 49.95 9.71
C PHE A 65 -0.48 48.74 9.76
N ILE A 66 -1.77 48.94 9.44
CA ILE A 66 -2.78 47.87 9.35
C ILE A 66 -2.39 46.85 8.26
N TYR A 67 -1.97 47.32 7.08
CA TYR A 67 -1.50 46.46 5.99
C TYR A 67 -0.31 45.58 6.39
N ARG A 68 0.65 46.10 7.17
CA ARG A 68 1.79 45.33 7.71
C ARG A 68 1.44 44.39 8.88
N LYS A 69 0.23 44.45 9.43
CA LYS A 69 -0.16 43.66 10.63
C LYS A 69 -1.37 42.74 10.42
N ASN A 70 -2.02 42.79 9.26
CA ASN A 70 -3.06 41.83 8.83
C ASN A 70 -4.25 41.70 9.81
N LEU A 71 -4.66 42.82 10.42
CA LEU A 71 -5.70 42.88 11.46
C LEU A 71 -7.13 43.03 10.88
N PRO A 72 -8.17 42.45 11.52
CA PRO A 72 -9.55 42.53 11.03
C PRO A 72 -10.13 43.95 11.15
N VAL A 73 -10.56 44.49 10.00
CA VAL A 73 -10.86 45.92 9.75
C VAL A 73 -12.11 46.46 10.49
N THR A 74 -12.99 45.59 10.99
CA THR A 74 -14.39 45.93 11.31
C THR A 74 -14.65 46.68 12.62
N ARG A 75 -13.63 47.07 13.39
CA ARG A 75 -13.79 47.74 14.70
C ARG A 75 -13.21 49.15 14.85
N GLN A 76 -12.46 49.69 13.89
CA GLN A 76 -11.77 50.98 14.05
C GLN A 76 -12.25 52.11 13.12
N LEU A 77 -12.77 51.79 11.92
CA LEU A 77 -13.27 52.82 10.97
C LEU A 77 -14.47 53.61 11.52
N THR A 78 -15.36 52.96 12.28
CA THR A 78 -16.50 53.63 12.93
C THR A 78 -16.08 54.61 14.02
N ALA A 79 -14.99 54.35 14.73
CA ALA A 79 -14.45 55.27 15.73
C ALA A 79 -13.86 56.53 15.08
N ALA A 80 -13.09 56.37 14.00
CA ALA A 80 -12.49 57.50 13.27
C ALA A 80 -13.55 58.45 12.69
N GLY A 81 -14.62 57.91 12.08
CA GLY A 81 -15.72 58.71 11.52
C GLY A 81 -16.45 59.56 12.56
N ILE A 82 -16.70 59.01 13.75
CA ILE A 82 -17.40 59.72 14.84
C ILE A 82 -16.54 60.87 15.40
N VAL A 83 -15.22 60.67 15.55
CA VAL A 83 -14.31 61.72 16.05
C VAL A 83 -14.27 62.93 15.11
N CYS A 84 -14.22 62.73 13.79
CA CYS A 84 -14.21 63.83 12.82
C CYS A 84 -15.47 64.71 12.88
N VAL A 85 -16.65 64.12 13.11
CA VAL A 85 -17.90 64.88 13.25
C VAL A 85 -17.91 65.72 14.53
N PHE A 86 -17.42 65.17 15.65
CA PHE A 86 -17.33 65.90 16.91
C PHE A 86 -16.33 67.07 16.85
N VAL A 87 -15.21 66.94 16.14
CA VAL A 87 -14.24 68.04 15.98
C VAL A 87 -14.82 69.19 15.15
N LEU A 88 -15.63 68.91 14.12
CA LEU A 88 -16.28 69.94 13.31
C LEU A 88 -17.36 70.71 14.10
N PHE A 89 -18.18 70.03 14.91
CA PHE A 89 -19.18 70.69 15.74
C PHE A 89 -18.59 71.41 16.98
N GLY A 90 -17.50 70.88 17.55
CA GLY A 90 -16.85 71.48 18.72
C GLY A 90 -16.12 72.80 18.46
N ALA A 91 -15.85 73.15 17.19
CA ALA A 91 -15.05 74.33 16.81
C ALA A 91 -15.83 75.65 16.76
N GLY A 92 -17.16 75.66 16.94
CA GLY A 92 -17.97 76.88 17.05
C GLY A 92 -18.14 77.72 15.78
N ILE A 93 -17.81 77.17 14.59
CA ILE A 93 -17.90 77.88 13.30
C ILE A 93 -19.34 77.83 12.75
N SER A 94 -20.30 78.45 13.44
CA SER A 94 -21.74 78.31 13.17
C SER A 94 -22.38 79.48 12.39
N SER A 95 -21.59 80.28 11.65
CA SER A 95 -22.10 81.52 11.02
C SER A 95 -21.54 81.92 9.65
N GLN A 96 -20.45 81.30 9.16
CA GLN A 96 -19.83 81.65 7.87
C GLN A 96 -19.24 80.44 7.12
N ILE A 97 -20.07 79.43 6.85
CA ILE A 97 -19.79 78.43 5.80
C ILE A 97 -20.90 78.58 4.76
N ASP A 98 -20.56 78.99 3.55
CA ASP A 98 -21.55 79.16 2.49
C ASP A 98 -21.92 77.80 1.84
N PHE A 99 -23.01 77.80 1.08
CA PHE A 99 -23.53 76.58 0.46
C PHE A 99 -22.53 75.98 -0.55
N LEU A 100 -21.75 76.81 -1.26
CA LEU A 100 -20.70 76.34 -2.15
C LEU A 100 -19.59 75.62 -1.38
N THR A 101 -19.12 76.16 -0.25
CA THR A 101 -18.08 75.56 0.59
C THR A 101 -18.54 74.23 1.17
N LEU A 102 -19.79 74.15 1.64
CA LEU A 102 -20.37 72.91 2.15
C LEU A 102 -20.50 71.85 1.04
N LEU A 103 -21.00 72.25 -0.15
CA LEU A 103 -21.12 71.39 -1.32
C LEU A 103 -19.74 70.92 -1.81
N PHE A 104 -18.74 71.80 -1.81
CA PHE A 104 -17.36 71.49 -2.21
C PHE A 104 -16.72 70.48 -1.25
N LEU A 105 -16.92 70.62 0.06
CA LEU A 105 -16.48 69.64 1.06
C LEU A 105 -17.17 68.28 0.87
N VAL A 106 -18.47 68.25 0.59
CA VAL A 106 -19.20 67.00 0.27
C VAL A 106 -18.65 66.35 -1.00
N VAL A 107 -18.39 67.13 -2.05
CA VAL A 107 -17.77 66.62 -3.30
C VAL A 107 -16.32 66.15 -3.06
N LEU A 108 -15.55 66.82 -2.18
CA LEU A 108 -14.18 66.41 -1.86
C LEU A 108 -14.14 65.05 -1.13
N PHE A 109 -15.04 64.83 -0.15
CA PHE A 109 -15.09 63.60 0.64
C PHE A 109 -15.80 62.43 -0.07
N PHE A 110 -16.88 62.71 -0.82
CA PHE A 110 -17.73 61.66 -1.41
C PHE A 110 -17.62 61.55 -2.94
N GLY A 111 -17.04 62.53 -3.63
CA GLY A 111 -16.80 62.50 -5.08
C GLY A 111 -15.98 61.28 -5.54
N PRO A 112 -14.88 60.89 -4.88
CA PRO A 112 -14.15 59.66 -5.21
C PRO A 112 -15.04 58.41 -5.10
N TRP A 113 -15.95 58.37 -4.11
CA TRP A 113 -16.91 57.29 -3.90
C TRP A 113 -17.94 57.23 -5.03
N LEU A 114 -18.55 58.37 -5.39
CA LEU A 114 -19.47 58.50 -6.53
C LEU A 114 -18.83 58.07 -7.85
N VAL A 115 -17.58 58.47 -8.11
CA VAL A 115 -16.84 58.05 -9.31
C VAL A 115 -16.58 56.54 -9.31
N THR A 116 -16.20 55.94 -8.17
CA THR A 116 -16.05 54.47 -8.11
C THR A 116 -17.38 53.72 -8.30
N THR A 117 -18.50 54.25 -7.78
CA THR A 117 -19.82 53.65 -7.96
C THR A 117 -20.29 53.75 -9.42
N ALA A 118 -20.11 54.91 -10.08
CA ALA A 118 -20.43 55.09 -11.49
C ALA A 118 -19.57 54.20 -12.41
N TYR A 119 -18.29 53.99 -12.05
CA TYR A 119 -17.41 53.04 -12.74
C TYR A 119 -17.92 51.60 -12.59
N TRP A 120 -18.31 51.18 -11.38
CA TRP A 120 -18.90 49.85 -11.15
C TRP A 120 -20.23 49.64 -11.88
N VAL A 121 -21.13 50.63 -11.93
CA VAL A 121 -22.38 50.55 -12.70
C VAL A 121 -22.08 50.30 -14.17
N ARG A 122 -21.23 51.13 -14.80
CA ARG A 122 -20.84 50.93 -16.20
C ARG A 122 -20.09 49.62 -16.46
N TYR A 123 -19.29 49.16 -15.50
CA TYR A 123 -18.63 47.86 -15.57
C TYR A 123 -19.66 46.72 -15.60
N PHE A 124 -20.69 46.76 -14.73
CA PHE A 124 -21.73 45.74 -14.71
C PHE A 124 -22.69 45.83 -15.91
N GLU A 125 -23.04 47.03 -16.40
CA GLU A 125 -23.79 47.21 -17.64
C GLU A 125 -23.07 46.57 -18.83
N ALA A 126 -21.75 46.81 -18.96
CA ALA A 126 -20.93 46.24 -20.03
C ALA A 126 -20.78 44.71 -19.94
N HIS A 127 -20.80 44.12 -18.73
CA HIS A 127 -20.72 42.67 -18.55
C HIS A 127 -22.10 41.97 -18.64
N ALA A 128 -23.19 42.66 -18.28
CA ALA A 128 -24.55 42.14 -18.46
C ALA A 128 -24.92 42.01 -19.94
N ALA A 129 -24.44 42.93 -20.78
CA ALA A 129 -24.62 42.88 -22.24
C ALA A 129 -23.82 41.77 -22.95
N ALA A 130 -22.92 41.07 -22.25
CA ALA A 130 -22.01 40.08 -22.82
C ALA A 130 -22.50 38.61 -22.76
N VAL A 131 -23.71 38.37 -22.25
CA VAL A 131 -24.32 37.02 -22.18
C VAL A 131 -25.22 36.78 -23.40
N PRO A 132 -24.87 35.88 -24.33
CA PRO A 132 -25.76 35.56 -25.46
C PRO A 132 -26.97 34.74 -24.99
N ALA A 133 -28.17 35.13 -25.42
CA ALA A 133 -29.39 34.39 -25.14
C ALA A 133 -29.46 33.10 -25.97
N ALA A 134 -29.60 31.94 -25.31
CA ALA A 134 -29.90 30.68 -25.98
C ALA A 134 -31.36 30.62 -26.45
N PRO A 135 -31.68 29.94 -27.57
CA PRO A 135 -33.03 29.93 -28.14
C PRO A 135 -34.02 29.07 -27.33
N ALA A 136 -35.29 29.47 -27.34
CA ALA A 136 -36.37 28.72 -26.69
C ALA A 136 -36.78 27.47 -27.50
N PRO A 137 -37.01 26.31 -26.87
CA PRO A 137 -37.67 25.17 -27.50
C PRO A 137 -39.14 25.47 -27.86
N ALA A 138 -39.65 24.82 -28.91
CA ALA A 138 -41.02 24.99 -29.36
C ALA A 138 -42.06 24.29 -28.46
N ALA A 139 -43.30 24.79 -28.46
CA ALA A 139 -44.40 24.26 -27.65
C ALA A 139 -45.21 23.17 -28.37
N SER A 140 -45.62 22.12 -27.65
CA SER A 140 -46.62 21.16 -28.12
C SER A 140 -47.40 20.49 -26.98
N GLN A 141 -48.69 20.85 -26.87
CA GLN A 141 -49.83 20.05 -26.39
C GLN A 141 -49.88 19.56 -24.92
N GLU A 142 -50.66 20.30 -24.12
CA GLU A 142 -51.59 19.76 -23.10
C GLU A 142 -52.73 18.94 -23.78
N PRO A 143 -53.57 18.12 -23.07
CA PRO A 143 -54.15 18.41 -21.74
C PRO A 143 -54.32 17.23 -20.74
N GLY A 144 -54.66 17.55 -19.48
CA GLY A 144 -55.20 16.57 -18.51
C GLY A 144 -55.30 17.10 -17.07
N LEU A 145 -56.51 17.41 -16.59
CA LEU A 145 -56.73 17.98 -15.25
C LEU A 145 -56.43 16.98 -14.12
N LEU A 146 -55.83 17.49 -13.03
CA LEU A 146 -56.13 17.10 -11.66
C LEU A 146 -55.98 18.33 -10.74
N GLU A 147 -56.86 18.45 -9.74
CA GLU A 147 -56.93 19.65 -8.90
C GLU A 147 -55.74 19.77 -7.94
N TYR A 148 -55.14 20.97 -7.85
CA TYR A 148 -54.33 21.35 -6.68
C TYR A 148 -54.80 22.69 -6.12
N ARG A 149 -55.24 22.70 -4.86
CA ARG A 149 -55.72 23.91 -4.19
C ARG A 149 -54.57 24.73 -3.64
N GLY A 150 -54.52 25.98 -4.06
CA GLY A 150 -54.06 27.10 -3.24
C GLY A 150 -52.57 27.13 -2.94
N ASP A 151 -51.82 27.79 -3.82
CA ASP A 151 -50.66 28.56 -3.38
C ASP A 151 -50.67 29.94 -4.05
N ILE A 152 -50.70 31.02 -3.24
CA ILE A 152 -50.77 32.40 -3.74
C ILE A 152 -49.33 32.92 -3.78
N SER A 153 -48.71 32.82 -4.96
CA SER A 153 -47.31 33.23 -5.15
C SER A 153 -47.03 34.63 -4.56
N GLU A 154 -45.91 34.80 -3.87
CA GLU A 154 -45.51 36.04 -3.18
C GLU A 154 -45.44 37.26 -4.12
N ASN A 155 -45.39 37.04 -5.43
CA ASN A 155 -45.49 38.05 -6.47
C ASN A 155 -46.81 38.86 -6.40
N ALA A 156 -47.88 38.28 -5.83
CA ALA A 156 -49.12 39.00 -5.53
C ALA A 156 -48.94 40.03 -4.42
N TYR A 157 -48.25 39.66 -3.32
CA TYR A 157 -47.87 40.60 -2.26
C TYR A 157 -46.92 41.68 -2.77
N PHE A 158 -45.94 41.31 -3.61
CA PHE A 158 -44.98 42.28 -4.16
C PHE A 158 -45.65 43.31 -5.08
N LYS A 159 -46.62 42.89 -5.91
CA LYS A 159 -47.46 43.82 -6.70
C LYS A 159 -48.36 44.68 -5.84
N ALA A 160 -48.97 44.15 -4.77
CA ALA A 160 -49.78 44.95 -3.84
C ALA A 160 -48.96 46.02 -3.10
N TYR A 161 -47.70 45.73 -2.74
CA TYR A 161 -46.82 46.68 -2.06
C TYR A 161 -46.31 47.79 -2.98
N LEU A 162 -46.00 47.47 -4.24
CA LEU A 162 -45.56 48.47 -5.24
C LEU A 162 -46.65 49.46 -5.65
N VAL A 163 -47.92 49.05 -5.64
CA VAL A 163 -49.06 49.90 -6.05
C VAL A 163 -49.56 50.81 -4.92
N SER A 164 -49.28 50.50 -3.64
CA SER A 164 -49.85 51.22 -2.50
C SER A 164 -49.00 52.39 -1.96
N GLY A 165 -47.67 52.37 -2.13
CA GLY A 165 -46.79 53.38 -1.52
C GLY A 165 -46.80 54.77 -2.17
N TRP A 166 -46.83 54.85 -3.50
CA TRP A 166 -46.70 56.13 -4.23
C TRP A 166 -47.99 56.95 -4.34
N PRO A 167 -49.18 56.37 -4.61
CA PRO A 167 -50.41 57.16 -4.73
C PRO A 167 -50.77 57.93 -3.46
N LEU A 168 -50.45 57.41 -2.27
CA LEU A 168 -50.77 58.07 -1.01
C LEU A 168 -49.92 59.33 -0.76
N LEU A 169 -48.62 59.26 -1.05
CA LEU A 169 -47.73 60.42 -0.97
C LEU A 169 -48.07 61.49 -2.02
N VAL A 170 -48.42 61.07 -3.24
CA VAL A 170 -48.87 62.00 -4.30
C VAL A 170 -50.23 62.60 -3.97
N ALA A 171 -51.16 61.85 -3.39
CA ALA A 171 -52.46 62.38 -2.95
C ALA A 171 -52.36 63.34 -1.75
N LEU A 172 -51.38 63.13 -0.85
CA LEU A 172 -51.05 64.09 0.22
C LEU A 172 -50.43 65.38 -0.34
N TYR A 173 -49.55 65.26 -1.34
CA TYR A 173 -48.93 66.41 -2.00
C TYR A 173 -49.94 67.24 -2.81
N LEU A 174 -50.85 66.60 -3.54
CA LEU A 174 -51.81 67.27 -4.43
C LEU A 174 -53.03 67.91 -3.73
N ASN A 175 -53.19 67.76 -2.40
CA ASN A 175 -54.31 68.36 -1.65
C ASN A 175 -53.90 69.54 -0.75
N PHE A 176 -52.64 70.00 -0.80
CA PHE A 176 -52.09 70.93 0.19
C PHE A 176 -52.57 72.40 0.09
N GLU A 177 -53.45 72.74 -0.86
CA GLU A 177 -53.99 74.10 -0.99
C GLU A 177 -55.13 74.46 -0.01
N ARG A 178 -55.65 73.52 0.79
CA ARG A 178 -56.77 73.81 1.71
C ARG A 178 -56.59 73.22 3.11
N TYR A 179 -56.79 74.09 4.10
CA TYR A 179 -56.82 73.89 5.56
C TYR A 179 -55.47 73.75 6.29
N SER A 180 -55.07 74.88 6.89
CA SER A 180 -54.45 74.95 8.23
C SER A 180 -55.45 74.37 9.27
N PRO A 181 -55.03 73.67 10.36
CA PRO A 181 -53.76 73.85 11.07
C PRO A 181 -52.82 72.64 11.20
N PHE A 182 -51.52 72.94 11.20
CA PHE A 182 -50.40 71.98 11.26
C PHE A 182 -50.24 71.25 12.62
N THR A 183 -50.92 71.71 13.67
CA THR A 183 -50.66 71.32 15.07
C THR A 183 -51.11 69.90 15.42
N GLU A 184 -52.20 69.42 14.82
CA GLU A 184 -52.69 68.06 15.06
C GLU A 184 -51.76 67.01 14.45
N PHE A 185 -51.18 67.30 13.28
CA PHE A 185 -50.23 66.40 12.60
C PHE A 185 -48.97 66.14 13.44
N ILE A 186 -48.41 67.20 14.06
CA ILE A 186 -47.28 67.07 14.99
C ILE A 186 -47.68 66.24 16.22
N THR A 187 -48.87 66.46 16.76
CA THR A 187 -49.38 65.74 17.94
C THR A 187 -49.55 64.24 17.65
N VAL A 188 -50.14 63.89 16.50
CA VAL A 188 -50.29 62.49 16.05
C VAL A 188 -48.92 61.85 15.79
N ALA A 189 -47.99 62.53 15.12
CA ALA A 189 -46.65 62.02 14.88
C ALA A 189 -45.86 61.78 16.19
N PHE A 190 -46.02 62.64 17.19
CA PHE A 190 -45.38 62.50 18.50
C PHE A 190 -45.96 61.31 19.29
N VAL A 191 -47.28 61.12 19.27
CA VAL A 191 -47.96 59.96 19.89
C VAL A 191 -47.58 58.64 19.20
N ILE A 192 -47.50 58.60 17.87
CA ILE A 192 -47.02 57.44 17.12
C ILE A 192 -45.56 57.10 17.49
N SER A 193 -44.71 58.12 17.65
CA SER A 193 -43.31 57.95 18.05
C SER A 193 -43.15 57.36 19.46
N LEU A 194 -43.97 57.82 20.41
CA LEU A 194 -44.05 57.25 21.76
C LEU A 194 -44.58 55.79 21.76
N GLY A 195 -45.62 55.51 20.96
CA GLY A 195 -46.12 54.14 20.77
C GLY A 195 -45.06 53.19 20.17
N GLY A 196 -44.30 53.66 19.18
CA GLY A 196 -43.16 52.95 18.62
C GLY A 196 -42.08 52.62 19.66
N PHE A 197 -41.76 53.57 20.55
CA PHE A 197 -40.82 53.36 21.65
C PHE A 197 -41.29 52.26 22.63
N GLY A 198 -42.59 52.19 22.92
CA GLY A 198 -43.18 51.12 23.73
C GLY A 198 -43.08 49.74 23.07
N LEU A 199 -43.36 49.66 21.77
CA LEU A 199 -43.27 48.40 21.02
C LEU A 199 -41.81 47.91 20.88
N LEU A 200 -40.86 48.82 20.62
CA LEU A 200 -39.43 48.50 20.49
C LEU A 200 -38.77 48.13 21.83
N SER A 201 -39.23 48.69 22.95
CA SER A 201 -38.74 48.27 24.28
C SER A 201 -39.25 46.88 24.68
N LEU A 202 -40.48 46.52 24.31
CA LEU A 202 -40.99 45.13 24.39
C LEU A 202 -40.17 44.16 23.53
N VAL A 203 -39.86 44.52 22.27
CA VAL A 203 -39.00 43.70 21.38
C VAL A 203 -37.58 43.57 21.94
N SER A 204 -37.03 44.65 22.52
CA SER A 204 -35.70 44.62 23.15
C SER A 204 -35.67 43.69 24.38
N ALA A 205 -36.70 43.76 25.24
CA ALA A 205 -36.86 42.85 26.37
C ALA A 205 -36.98 41.37 25.92
N ALA A 206 -37.70 41.11 24.83
CA ALA A 206 -37.75 39.77 24.22
C ALA A 206 -36.36 39.33 23.70
N CYS A 207 -35.60 40.22 23.02
CA CYS A 207 -34.27 39.91 22.49
C CYS A 207 -33.22 39.62 23.58
N VAL A 208 -33.31 40.26 24.74
CA VAL A 208 -32.44 39.96 25.90
C VAL A 208 -32.57 38.49 26.33
N LYS A 209 -33.78 37.92 26.27
CA LYS A 209 -34.05 36.51 26.61
C LYS A 209 -33.36 35.51 25.65
N TRP A 210 -32.96 35.96 24.45
CA TRP A 210 -32.35 35.12 23.40
C TRP A 210 -30.83 35.34 23.20
N ARG A 211 -30.15 36.15 24.03
CA ARG A 211 -28.68 36.36 24.01
C ARG A 211 -28.05 36.69 22.62
N LYS A 212 -28.73 37.44 21.74
CA LYS A 212 -28.19 37.86 20.42
C LYS A 212 -27.79 39.35 20.36
N PRO A 213 -26.62 39.76 20.90
CA PRO A 213 -26.26 41.18 21.08
C PRO A 213 -26.05 41.98 19.78
N ARG A 214 -25.76 41.32 18.65
CA ARG A 214 -25.57 42.01 17.36
C ARG A 214 -26.84 42.72 16.87
N ILE A 215 -28.01 42.11 17.07
CA ILE A 215 -29.31 42.66 16.65
C ILE A 215 -29.68 43.89 17.50
N ILE A 216 -29.38 43.82 18.81
CA ILE A 216 -29.59 44.92 19.76
C ILE A 216 -28.77 46.14 19.35
N LEU A 217 -27.48 45.98 19.01
CA LEU A 217 -26.64 47.08 18.53
C LEU A 217 -27.19 47.75 17.26
N SER A 218 -27.67 46.99 16.28
CA SER A 218 -28.26 47.56 15.06
C SER A 218 -29.55 48.34 15.34
N LEU A 219 -30.43 47.84 16.22
CA LEU A 219 -31.66 48.54 16.61
C LEU A 219 -31.38 49.82 17.41
N MET A 220 -30.37 49.81 18.29
CA MET A 220 -29.92 51.02 18.96
C MET A 220 -29.31 52.04 17.98
N GLY A 221 -28.53 51.59 16.99
CA GLY A 221 -28.00 52.46 15.94
C GLY A 221 -29.09 53.15 15.11
N VAL A 222 -30.13 52.42 14.70
CA VAL A 222 -31.28 52.98 13.98
C VAL A 222 -32.04 54.01 14.83
N ASN A 223 -32.27 53.74 16.12
CA ASN A 223 -32.90 54.71 17.03
C ASN A 223 -32.07 55.99 17.21
N ILE A 224 -30.75 55.88 17.38
CA ILE A 224 -29.86 57.05 17.50
C ILE A 224 -29.89 57.88 16.20
N LEU A 225 -29.87 57.22 15.03
CA LEU A 225 -29.92 57.91 13.74
C LEU A 225 -31.26 58.65 13.53
N LEU A 226 -32.39 58.02 13.90
CA LEU A 226 -33.71 58.65 13.87
C LEU A 226 -33.81 59.89 14.77
N VAL A 227 -33.27 59.81 16.00
CA VAL A 227 -33.24 60.96 16.93
C VAL A 227 -32.37 62.10 16.37
N ILE A 228 -31.23 61.78 15.75
CA ILE A 228 -30.37 62.78 15.10
C ILE A 228 -31.10 63.43 13.92
N VAL A 229 -31.76 62.66 13.06
CA VAL A 229 -32.55 63.20 11.93
C VAL A 229 -33.68 64.11 12.42
N PHE A 230 -34.39 63.74 13.50
CA PHE A 230 -35.41 64.61 14.11
C PHE A 230 -34.83 65.90 14.72
N MET A 231 -33.68 65.83 15.41
CA MET A 231 -33.00 67.02 15.94
C MET A 231 -32.51 67.96 14.82
N VAL A 232 -31.94 67.42 13.74
CA VAL A 232 -31.49 68.21 12.59
C VAL A 232 -32.67 68.83 11.85
N ALA A 233 -33.77 68.08 11.64
CA ALA A 233 -34.99 68.63 11.05
C ALA A 233 -35.58 69.78 11.90
N PHE A 234 -35.59 69.64 13.23
CA PHE A 234 -36.02 70.70 14.16
C PHE A 234 -35.11 71.93 14.11
N LEU A 235 -33.79 71.74 14.01
CA LEU A 235 -32.81 72.84 13.86
C LEU A 235 -32.96 73.57 12.52
N VAL A 236 -33.16 72.85 11.41
CA VAL A 236 -33.40 73.47 10.09
C VAL A 236 -34.73 74.22 10.08
N PHE A 237 -35.77 73.69 10.73
CA PHE A 237 -37.06 74.39 10.85
C PHE A 237 -36.98 75.67 11.71
N THR A 238 -36.14 75.69 12.76
CA THR A 238 -35.92 76.90 13.57
C THR A 238 -34.96 77.91 12.93
N SER A 239 -34.24 77.56 11.86
CA SER A 239 -33.32 78.45 11.14
C SER A 239 -33.97 79.41 10.13
N GLY A 240 -35.30 79.31 9.90
CA GLY A 240 -36.02 80.20 8.98
C GLY A 240 -35.78 79.91 7.49
N SER A 241 -35.29 78.70 7.18
CA SER A 241 -35.08 78.21 5.81
C SER A 241 -36.39 78.13 5.02
N ASP A 242 -36.34 78.39 3.70
CA ASP A 242 -37.48 78.18 2.80
C ASP A 242 -37.92 76.70 2.79
N PRO A 243 -39.23 76.40 2.72
CA PRO A 243 -39.75 75.04 2.70
C PRO A 243 -39.27 74.19 1.51
N GLU A 244 -39.12 74.73 0.29
CA GLU A 244 -38.63 73.92 -0.85
C GLU A 244 -37.19 73.47 -0.62
N THR A 245 -36.32 74.40 -0.23
CA THR A 245 -34.93 74.16 0.16
C THR A 245 -34.83 73.15 1.30
N THR A 246 -35.72 73.26 2.30
CA THR A 246 -35.79 72.35 3.46
C THR A 246 -36.17 70.92 3.03
N VAL A 247 -37.18 70.78 2.15
CA VAL A 247 -37.59 69.48 1.61
C VAL A 247 -36.48 68.85 0.76
N LEU A 248 -35.78 69.65 -0.05
CA LEU A 248 -34.66 69.17 -0.88
C LEU A 248 -33.48 68.69 -0.02
N GLN A 249 -33.15 69.40 1.07
CA GLN A 249 -32.11 68.97 2.03
C GLN A 249 -32.51 67.69 2.77
N LEU A 250 -33.77 67.55 3.18
CA LEU A 250 -34.30 66.31 3.79
C LEU A 250 -34.25 65.12 2.82
N LEU A 251 -34.67 65.30 1.56
CA LEU A 251 -34.56 64.27 0.53
C LEU A 251 -33.09 63.87 0.27
N LEU A 252 -32.18 64.85 0.18
CA LEU A 252 -30.75 64.60 -0.01
C LEU A 252 -30.15 63.84 1.18
N MET A 253 -30.46 64.23 2.42
CA MET A 253 -30.03 63.47 3.62
C MET A 253 -30.62 62.07 3.65
N CYS A 254 -31.92 61.89 3.40
CA CYS A 254 -32.54 60.55 3.32
C CYS A 254 -31.84 59.68 2.26
N THR A 255 -31.52 60.23 1.09
CA THR A 255 -30.79 59.51 0.03
C THR A 255 -29.38 59.13 0.47
N LEU A 256 -28.65 60.05 1.13
CA LEU A 256 -27.28 59.82 1.61
C LEU A 256 -27.20 58.83 2.78
N PHE A 257 -28.17 58.82 3.71
CA PHE A 257 -28.17 57.93 4.88
C PHE A 257 -28.82 56.57 4.60
N PHE A 258 -29.96 56.51 3.91
CA PHE A 258 -30.64 55.24 3.63
C PHE A 258 -30.11 54.52 2.38
N GLY A 259 -29.60 55.24 1.38
CA GLY A 259 -29.05 54.64 0.15
C GLY A 259 -27.98 53.55 0.42
N PRO A 260 -26.91 53.85 1.20
CA PRO A 260 -25.91 52.86 1.58
C PRO A 260 -26.49 51.67 2.36
N TYR A 261 -27.47 51.92 3.24
CA TYR A 261 -28.13 50.87 4.02
C TYR A 261 -29.00 49.97 3.14
N PHE A 262 -29.69 50.53 2.14
CA PHE A 262 -30.54 49.78 1.21
C PHE A 262 -29.68 48.93 0.25
N VAL A 263 -28.60 49.48 -0.30
CA VAL A 263 -27.65 48.75 -1.17
C VAL A 263 -26.93 47.65 -0.39
N THR A 264 -26.44 47.92 0.82
CA THR A 264 -25.82 46.87 1.65
C THR A 264 -26.83 45.81 2.09
N THR A 265 -28.08 46.19 2.39
CA THR A 265 -29.15 45.22 2.69
C THR A 265 -29.49 44.36 1.48
N MET A 266 -29.59 44.91 0.27
CA MET A 266 -29.78 44.13 -0.96
C MET A 266 -28.61 43.18 -1.23
N TYR A 267 -27.36 43.67 -1.11
CA TYR A 267 -26.16 42.86 -1.28
C TYR A 267 -26.11 41.69 -0.26
N PHE A 268 -26.43 41.95 1.01
CA PHE A 268 -26.56 40.90 2.02
C PHE A 268 -27.74 39.96 1.74
N ARG A 269 -28.87 40.45 1.21
CA ARG A 269 -30.03 39.59 0.90
C ARG A 269 -29.74 38.65 -0.28
N GLN A 270 -29.08 39.15 -1.33
CA GLN A 270 -28.66 38.35 -2.47
C GLN A 270 -27.58 37.34 -2.06
N LYS A 271 -26.60 37.72 -1.23
CA LYS A 271 -25.56 36.79 -0.75
C LYS A 271 -26.08 35.78 0.27
N ASN A 272 -27.07 36.14 1.09
CA ASN A 272 -27.73 35.22 2.02
C ASN A 272 -28.87 34.41 1.38
N GLN A 273 -29.21 34.61 0.11
CA GLN A 273 -30.26 33.82 -0.58
C GLN A 273 -29.88 32.33 -0.67
N TYR A 274 -28.58 32.03 -0.63
CA TYR A 274 -28.00 30.69 -0.57
C TYR A 274 -27.79 30.16 0.86
N LEU A 275 -28.20 30.93 1.87
CA LEU A 275 -28.01 30.66 3.31
C LEU A 275 -29.33 30.85 4.07
N LEU A 276 -30.42 30.31 3.50
CA LEU A 276 -31.62 30.00 4.28
C LEU A 276 -31.27 28.99 5.38
N PRO A 277 -31.79 29.16 6.61
CA PRO A 277 -31.46 28.26 7.72
C PRO A 277 -32.13 26.89 7.51
N VAL A 278 -31.33 25.89 7.16
CA VAL A 278 -31.71 24.47 7.19
C VAL A 278 -32.21 24.11 8.60
N SER A 279 -33.31 23.36 8.69
CA SER A 279 -33.86 22.94 9.99
C SER A 279 -32.97 21.90 10.67
N GLU A 280 -32.98 21.85 12.00
CA GLU A 280 -32.21 20.86 12.76
C GLU A 280 -32.59 19.42 12.38
N GLU A 281 -33.87 19.16 12.05
CA GLU A 281 -34.31 17.86 11.54
C GLU A 281 -33.76 17.55 10.14
N ALA A 282 -33.79 18.51 9.20
CA ALA A 282 -33.19 18.31 7.87
C ALA A 282 -31.68 18.04 7.96
N MET A 283 -30.99 18.73 8.88
CA MET A 283 -29.58 18.50 9.16
C MET A 283 -29.34 17.12 9.82
N GLN A 284 -30.25 16.65 10.68
CA GLN A 284 -30.20 15.29 11.22
C GLN A 284 -30.35 14.25 10.09
N ARG A 285 -31.34 14.39 9.20
CA ARG A 285 -31.53 13.46 8.06
C ARG A 285 -30.34 13.44 7.11
N PHE A 286 -29.68 14.58 6.91
CA PHE A 286 -28.44 14.66 6.15
C PHE A 286 -27.27 13.92 6.86
N ASN A 287 -27.11 14.10 8.17
CA ASN A 287 -26.09 13.38 8.94
C ASN A 287 -26.35 11.86 8.97
N GLU A 288 -27.62 11.45 9.06
CA GLU A 288 -28.05 10.05 8.87
C GLU A 288 -27.58 9.56 7.48
N ALA A 289 -27.87 10.29 6.39
CA ALA A 289 -27.46 9.91 5.04
C ALA A 289 -25.94 9.74 4.86
N VAL A 290 -25.13 10.65 5.42
CA VAL A 290 -23.67 10.56 5.41
C VAL A 290 -23.20 9.32 6.17
N LEU A 291 -23.80 9.01 7.33
CA LEU A 291 -23.49 7.80 8.09
C LEU A 291 -23.83 6.51 7.33
N HIS A 292 -25.00 6.45 6.70
CA HIS A 292 -25.41 5.31 5.86
C HIS A 292 -24.48 5.14 4.64
N THR A 293 -24.04 6.24 4.03
CA THR A 293 -23.07 6.23 2.91
C THR A 293 -21.72 5.66 3.35
N ASN A 294 -21.19 6.11 4.49
CA ASN A 294 -19.93 5.62 5.06
C ASN A 294 -20.00 4.13 5.48
N GLN A 295 -21.21 3.62 5.73
CA GLN A 295 -21.47 2.21 6.05
C GLN A 295 -21.88 1.37 4.82
N GLY A 296 -21.74 1.92 3.60
CA GLY A 296 -22.04 1.23 2.34
C GLY A 296 -23.53 0.97 2.06
N ARG A 297 -24.44 1.47 2.90
CA ARG A 297 -25.90 1.30 2.73
C ARG A 297 -26.47 2.45 1.90
N TYR A 298 -26.13 2.43 0.62
CA TYR A 298 -26.44 3.52 -0.30
C TYR A 298 -27.95 3.73 -0.54
N GLN A 299 -28.77 2.67 -0.40
CA GLN A 299 -30.23 2.78 -0.49
C GLN A 299 -30.80 3.60 0.67
N ASP A 300 -30.47 3.24 1.91
CA ASP A 300 -30.82 4.00 3.11
C ASP A 300 -30.33 5.46 3.02
N ALA A 301 -29.12 5.66 2.50
CA ALA A 301 -28.52 6.99 2.34
C ALA A 301 -29.29 7.86 1.35
N MET A 302 -29.74 7.28 0.23
CA MET A 302 -30.62 7.96 -0.72
C MET A 302 -31.93 8.36 -0.05
N GLU A 303 -32.60 7.45 0.66
CA GLU A 303 -33.84 7.76 1.36
C GLU A 303 -33.67 8.85 2.45
N ALA A 304 -32.55 8.83 3.18
CA ALA A 304 -32.23 9.84 4.19
C ALA A 304 -31.96 11.20 3.54
N CYS A 305 -31.33 11.25 2.35
CA CYS A 305 -31.24 12.46 1.55
C CYS A 305 -32.62 12.94 1.06
N ASP A 306 -33.47 12.05 0.54
CA ASP A 306 -34.83 12.41 0.11
C ASP A 306 -35.65 13.01 1.27
N LYS A 307 -35.52 12.46 2.49
CA LYS A 307 -36.12 13.00 3.73
C LYS A 307 -35.53 14.38 4.09
N ALA A 308 -34.22 14.57 3.98
CA ALA A 308 -33.57 15.87 4.19
C ALA A 308 -34.03 16.93 3.17
N ILE A 309 -34.16 16.55 1.90
CA ILE A 309 -34.60 17.41 0.80
C ILE A 309 -36.08 17.74 0.90
N ALA A 310 -36.94 16.81 1.35
CA ALA A 310 -38.35 17.10 1.62
C ALA A 310 -38.54 18.15 2.73
N LEU A 311 -37.68 18.12 3.76
CA LEU A 311 -37.67 19.10 4.85
C LEU A 311 -36.98 20.43 4.47
N ALA A 312 -35.98 20.41 3.57
CA ALA A 312 -35.26 21.58 3.10
C ALA A 312 -34.92 21.47 1.59
N PRO A 313 -35.84 21.80 0.67
CA PRO A 313 -35.65 21.59 -0.78
C PRO A 313 -34.46 22.35 -1.40
N HIS A 314 -33.98 23.39 -0.73
CA HIS A 314 -32.85 24.23 -1.12
C HIS A 314 -31.50 23.76 -0.56
N PHE A 315 -31.45 22.66 0.20
CA PHE A 315 -30.23 22.17 0.84
C PHE A 315 -29.29 21.49 -0.17
N ALA A 316 -28.42 22.29 -0.81
CA ALA A 316 -27.55 21.86 -1.90
C ALA A 316 -26.68 20.62 -1.56
N ASP A 317 -26.14 20.55 -0.34
CA ASP A 317 -25.31 19.43 0.10
C ASP A 317 -26.08 18.10 0.14
N ALA A 318 -27.37 18.13 0.52
CA ALA A 318 -28.23 16.95 0.53
C ALA A 318 -28.51 16.44 -0.90
N HIS A 319 -28.70 17.35 -1.88
CA HIS A 319 -28.77 16.97 -3.30
C HIS A 319 -27.44 16.38 -3.80
N ASN A 320 -26.29 16.90 -3.35
CA ASN A 320 -24.99 16.34 -3.68
C ASN A 320 -24.79 14.93 -3.06
N GLN A 321 -25.09 14.73 -1.78
CA GLN A 321 -24.98 13.40 -1.16
C GLN A 321 -25.97 12.38 -1.74
N ARG A 322 -27.17 12.82 -2.14
CA ARG A 322 -28.12 12.00 -2.92
C ARG A 322 -27.50 11.52 -4.23
N GLY A 323 -26.80 12.41 -4.94
CA GLY A 323 -26.05 12.06 -6.14
C GLY A 323 -24.93 11.04 -5.85
N VAL A 324 -24.21 11.18 -4.74
CA VAL A 324 -23.19 10.20 -4.32
C VAL A 324 -23.81 8.83 -4.05
N ALA A 325 -24.95 8.77 -3.35
CA ALA A 325 -25.67 7.52 -3.09
C ALA A 325 -26.14 6.85 -4.40
N LEU A 326 -26.80 7.60 -5.30
CA LEU A 326 -27.26 7.10 -6.60
C LEU A 326 -26.11 6.62 -7.49
N SER A 327 -24.98 7.33 -7.48
CA SER A 327 -23.76 6.95 -8.19
C SER A 327 -23.23 5.59 -7.73
N ARG A 328 -23.27 5.31 -6.42
CA ARG A 328 -22.87 4.01 -5.84
C ARG A 328 -23.87 2.90 -6.13
N LEU A 329 -25.14 3.24 -6.33
CA LEU A 329 -26.19 2.33 -6.83
C LEU A 329 -26.14 2.12 -8.35
N ARG A 330 -25.21 2.78 -9.07
CA ARG A 330 -25.05 2.80 -10.54
C ARG A 330 -26.18 3.47 -11.32
N ASP A 331 -27.05 4.25 -10.67
CA ASP A 331 -27.93 5.18 -11.38
C ASP A 331 -27.18 6.49 -11.68
N TYR A 332 -26.34 6.44 -12.72
CA TYR A 332 -25.54 7.59 -13.14
C TYR A 332 -26.41 8.74 -13.69
N ALA A 333 -27.63 8.46 -14.17
CA ALA A 333 -28.54 9.47 -14.69
C ALA A 333 -29.22 10.24 -13.54
N GLY A 334 -29.82 9.54 -12.57
CA GLY A 334 -30.39 10.16 -11.37
C GLY A 334 -29.32 10.82 -10.49
N ALA A 335 -28.10 10.28 -10.47
CA ALA A 335 -26.96 10.91 -9.82
C ALA A 335 -26.62 12.26 -10.47
N LEU A 336 -26.46 12.30 -11.80
CA LEU A 336 -26.18 13.54 -12.54
C LEU A 336 -27.25 14.61 -12.29
N VAL A 337 -28.54 14.28 -12.39
CA VAL A 337 -29.64 15.22 -12.10
C VAL A 337 -29.56 15.77 -10.67
N SER A 338 -29.14 14.96 -9.70
CA SER A 338 -28.97 15.39 -8.31
C SER A 338 -27.78 16.33 -8.13
N PHE A 339 -26.66 16.08 -8.82
CA PHE A 339 -25.48 16.97 -8.82
C PHE A 339 -25.74 18.29 -9.57
N GLU A 340 -26.42 18.25 -10.72
CA GLU A 340 -26.88 19.45 -11.44
C GLU A 340 -27.83 20.28 -10.57
N LYS A 341 -28.73 19.64 -9.81
CA LYS A 341 -29.60 20.34 -8.87
C LYS A 341 -28.82 20.96 -7.71
N ALA A 342 -27.82 20.27 -7.16
CA ALA A 342 -26.93 20.81 -6.13
C ALA A 342 -26.14 22.03 -6.63
N ALA A 343 -25.57 21.95 -7.84
CA ALA A 343 -24.83 23.05 -8.47
C ALA A 343 -25.74 24.24 -8.86
N ALA A 344 -27.00 24.00 -9.21
CA ALA A 344 -27.99 25.07 -9.43
C ALA A 344 -28.43 25.76 -8.13
N LEU A 345 -28.46 25.02 -7.01
CA LEU A 345 -28.76 25.56 -5.68
C LEU A 345 -27.56 26.27 -5.04
N ASN A 346 -26.34 25.78 -5.25
CA ASN A 346 -25.10 26.43 -4.83
C ASN A 346 -24.05 26.39 -5.97
N PRO A 347 -23.97 27.45 -6.80
CA PRO A 347 -23.03 27.52 -7.93
C PRO A 347 -21.55 27.55 -7.55
N GLU A 348 -21.21 27.70 -6.27
CA GLU A 348 -19.84 27.67 -5.72
C GLU A 348 -19.44 26.29 -5.15
N LEU A 349 -20.35 25.31 -5.12
CA LEU A 349 -20.10 23.94 -4.61
C LEU A 349 -19.24 23.14 -5.61
N VAL A 350 -17.93 23.08 -5.35
CA VAL A 350 -16.91 22.44 -6.21
C VAL A 350 -17.21 20.96 -6.44
N GLU A 351 -17.63 20.28 -5.37
CA GLU A 351 -17.92 18.85 -5.32
C GLU A 351 -19.03 18.48 -6.31
N ALA A 352 -20.09 19.28 -6.39
CA ALA A 352 -21.20 19.03 -7.32
C ALA A 352 -20.76 19.12 -8.78
N TRP A 353 -19.98 20.15 -9.15
CA TRP A 353 -19.43 20.29 -10.50
C TRP A 353 -18.49 19.14 -10.87
N TYR A 354 -17.60 18.74 -9.95
CA TYR A 354 -16.73 17.58 -10.14
C TYR A 354 -17.52 16.28 -10.30
N ASN A 355 -18.48 16.03 -9.41
CA ASN A 355 -19.27 14.80 -9.42
C ASN A 355 -20.16 14.69 -10.67
N SER A 356 -20.76 15.79 -11.15
CA SER A 356 -21.39 15.85 -12.48
C SER A 356 -20.40 15.46 -13.59
N GLY A 357 -19.17 15.97 -13.55
CA GLY A 357 -18.12 15.60 -14.50
C GLY A 357 -17.76 14.11 -14.48
N VAL A 358 -17.77 13.47 -13.30
CA VAL A 358 -17.58 12.01 -13.20
C VAL A 358 -18.76 11.27 -13.82
N MET A 359 -20.01 11.60 -13.47
CA MET A 359 -21.19 10.94 -14.05
C MET A 359 -21.33 11.14 -15.56
N LEU A 360 -20.96 12.32 -16.07
CA LEU A 360 -20.90 12.59 -17.50
C LEU A 360 -19.86 11.70 -18.22
N ASN A 361 -18.75 11.31 -17.58
CA ASN A 361 -17.81 10.33 -18.15
C ASN A 361 -18.38 8.91 -18.17
N GLU A 362 -19.00 8.46 -17.07
CA GLU A 362 -19.64 7.13 -17.01
C GLU A 362 -20.80 6.99 -18.04
N LEU A 363 -21.41 8.12 -18.41
CA LEU A 363 -22.42 8.23 -19.48
C LEU A 363 -21.83 8.50 -20.89
N GLY A 364 -20.50 8.50 -21.07
CA GLY A 364 -19.83 8.74 -22.35
C GLY A 364 -19.88 10.19 -22.87
N ARG A 365 -20.44 11.13 -22.10
CA ARG A 365 -20.61 12.56 -22.42
C ARG A 365 -19.33 13.37 -22.12
N HIS A 366 -18.19 12.88 -22.61
CA HIS A 366 -16.84 13.37 -22.27
C HIS A 366 -16.64 14.88 -22.50
N SER A 367 -17.22 15.45 -23.56
CA SER A 367 -17.11 16.89 -23.84
C SER A 367 -17.77 17.76 -22.77
N GLU A 368 -18.90 17.32 -22.23
CA GLU A 368 -19.62 18.02 -21.16
C GLU A 368 -18.95 17.77 -19.80
N ALA A 369 -18.37 16.57 -19.61
CA ALA A 369 -17.55 16.29 -18.44
C ALA A 369 -16.33 17.22 -18.33
N LEU A 370 -15.66 17.54 -19.45
CA LEU A 370 -14.59 18.56 -19.46
C LEU A 370 -15.10 19.92 -18.99
N ALA A 371 -16.27 20.38 -19.47
CA ALA A 371 -16.84 21.66 -19.05
C ALA A 371 -17.20 21.69 -17.55
N ALA A 372 -17.68 20.57 -17.01
CA ALA A 372 -17.96 20.43 -15.58
C ALA A 372 -16.67 20.44 -14.72
N TYR A 373 -15.60 19.77 -15.17
CA TYR A 373 -14.29 19.85 -14.51
C TYR A 373 -13.63 21.23 -14.65
N ASP A 374 -13.73 21.87 -15.82
CA ASP A 374 -13.26 23.26 -16.02
C ASP A 374 -14.00 24.21 -15.07
N ARG A 375 -15.30 24.01 -14.84
CA ARG A 375 -16.05 24.77 -13.85
C ARG A 375 -15.59 24.50 -12.42
N ALA A 376 -15.39 23.24 -12.03
CA ALA A 376 -14.84 22.89 -10.71
C ALA A 376 -13.44 23.50 -10.48
N LEU A 377 -12.56 23.45 -11.48
CA LEU A 377 -11.21 24.04 -11.43
C LEU A 377 -11.22 25.57 -11.49
N SER A 378 -12.24 26.21 -12.09
CA SER A 378 -12.42 27.66 -12.02
C SER A 378 -12.79 28.16 -10.62
N LEU A 379 -13.39 27.29 -9.79
CA LEU A 379 -13.73 27.56 -8.38
C LEU A 379 -12.57 27.19 -7.45
N ASN A 380 -11.93 26.04 -7.67
CA ASN A 380 -10.75 25.60 -6.93
C ASN A 380 -9.65 25.06 -7.89
N PRO A 381 -8.70 25.92 -8.32
CA PRO A 381 -7.59 25.52 -9.20
C PRO A 381 -6.62 24.49 -8.60
N GLY A 382 -6.72 24.21 -7.30
CA GLY A 382 -5.92 23.21 -6.60
C GLY A 382 -6.60 21.84 -6.46
N TYR A 383 -7.81 21.64 -6.99
CA TYR A 383 -8.58 20.41 -6.75
C TYR A 383 -8.07 19.23 -7.60
N LEU A 384 -7.06 18.53 -7.09
CA LEU A 384 -6.31 17.46 -7.78
C LEU A 384 -7.22 16.39 -8.40
N ASN A 385 -8.28 15.94 -7.71
CA ASN A 385 -9.25 14.98 -8.23
C ASN A 385 -9.82 15.40 -9.60
N ALA A 386 -10.19 16.68 -9.76
CA ALA A 386 -10.70 17.21 -11.02
C ALA A 386 -9.60 17.33 -12.08
N ILE A 387 -8.34 17.64 -11.71
CA ILE A 387 -7.20 17.66 -12.65
C ILE A 387 -6.93 16.24 -13.17
N THR A 388 -6.82 15.26 -12.27
CA THR A 388 -6.55 13.85 -12.57
C THR A 388 -7.65 13.23 -13.44
N LYS A 389 -8.93 13.52 -13.15
CA LYS A 389 -10.06 13.05 -13.97
C LYS A 389 -10.18 13.78 -15.31
N ARG A 390 -9.94 15.10 -15.36
CA ARG A 390 -9.88 15.87 -16.62
C ARG A 390 -8.78 15.38 -17.54
N GLY A 391 -7.59 15.08 -17.00
CA GLY A 391 -6.49 14.48 -17.74
C GLY A 391 -6.87 13.12 -18.36
N PHE A 392 -7.57 12.27 -17.61
CA PHE A 392 -8.13 11.02 -18.14
C PHE A 392 -9.14 11.26 -19.28
N THR A 393 -10.11 12.15 -19.11
CA THR A 393 -11.11 12.48 -20.15
C THR A 393 -10.47 13.06 -21.43
N LEU A 394 -9.40 13.86 -21.30
CA LEU A 394 -8.60 14.31 -22.45
C LEU A 394 -7.90 13.14 -23.16
N GLY A 395 -7.46 12.13 -22.42
CA GLY A 395 -6.93 10.87 -22.95
C GLY A 395 -7.96 10.10 -23.78
N GLU A 396 -9.19 9.95 -23.28
CA GLU A 396 -10.29 9.30 -24.02
C GLU A 396 -10.66 10.06 -25.30
N LEU A 397 -10.65 11.40 -25.23
CA LEU A 397 -10.83 12.29 -26.38
C LEU A 397 -9.58 12.39 -27.28
N LYS A 398 -8.54 11.59 -27.03
CA LYS A 398 -7.26 11.52 -27.78
C LYS A 398 -6.47 12.84 -27.84
N ARG A 399 -6.77 13.78 -26.94
CA ARG A 399 -6.06 15.07 -26.74
C ARG A 399 -4.85 14.85 -25.84
N TYR A 400 -3.96 13.95 -26.26
CA TYR A 400 -2.93 13.36 -25.41
C TYR A 400 -1.91 14.38 -24.87
N ASP A 401 -1.55 15.43 -25.62
CA ASP A 401 -0.60 16.44 -25.15
C ASP A 401 -1.17 17.26 -23.98
N GLU A 402 -2.45 17.64 -24.05
CA GLU A 402 -3.16 18.31 -22.95
C GLU A 402 -3.37 17.36 -21.76
N ALA A 403 -3.67 16.08 -22.02
CA ALA A 403 -3.77 15.06 -20.98
C ALA A 403 -2.45 14.90 -20.21
N MET A 404 -1.32 14.79 -20.92
CA MET A 404 0.02 14.72 -20.33
C MET A 404 0.32 15.97 -19.50
N GLN A 405 0.10 17.19 -20.03
CA GLN A 405 0.34 18.42 -19.26
C GLN A 405 -0.46 18.48 -17.95
N MET A 406 -1.72 18.02 -17.94
CA MET A 406 -2.53 17.96 -16.72
C MET A 406 -2.04 16.88 -15.74
N LEU A 407 -1.65 15.70 -16.24
CA LEU A 407 -1.26 14.56 -15.41
C LEU A 407 0.17 14.70 -14.87
N ASP A 408 1.12 15.22 -15.66
CA ASP A 408 2.45 15.62 -15.20
C ASP A 408 2.34 16.69 -14.09
N ALA A 409 1.45 17.67 -14.24
CA ALA A 409 1.18 18.68 -13.20
C ALA A 409 0.48 18.10 -11.96
N ALA A 410 -0.30 17.03 -12.08
CA ALA A 410 -0.92 16.32 -10.95
C ALA A 410 0.14 15.55 -10.14
N VAL A 411 0.90 14.65 -10.79
CA VAL A 411 1.95 13.86 -10.11
C VAL A 411 3.07 14.73 -9.55
N SER A 412 3.38 15.88 -10.18
CA SER A 412 4.36 16.84 -9.64
C SER A 412 3.87 17.56 -8.38
N ARG A 413 2.54 17.64 -8.14
CA ARG A 413 1.94 18.26 -6.95
C ARG A 413 1.70 17.25 -5.83
N GLN A 414 1.30 16.02 -6.18
CA GLN A 414 1.13 14.92 -5.25
C GLN A 414 1.77 13.65 -5.85
N PRO A 415 3.08 13.42 -5.61
CA PRO A 415 3.76 12.23 -6.11
C PRO A 415 3.13 10.91 -5.65
N GLY A 416 2.40 10.91 -4.52
CA GLY A 416 1.66 9.75 -4.02
C GLY A 416 0.29 9.49 -4.67
N ASP A 417 -0.16 10.27 -5.66
CA ASP A 417 -1.45 10.01 -6.35
C ASP A 417 -1.31 8.86 -7.35
N ALA A 418 -1.56 7.64 -6.87
CA ALA A 418 -1.59 6.42 -7.68
C ALA A 418 -2.59 6.49 -8.87
N VAL A 419 -3.68 7.26 -8.74
CA VAL A 419 -4.68 7.40 -9.81
C VAL A 419 -4.14 8.33 -10.91
N ALA A 420 -3.46 9.42 -10.56
CA ALA A 420 -2.75 10.25 -11.53
C ALA A 420 -1.66 9.45 -12.26
N TRP A 421 -0.87 8.64 -11.56
CA TRP A 421 0.16 7.80 -12.17
C TRP A 421 -0.42 6.73 -13.12
N ASN A 422 -1.50 6.03 -12.74
CA ASN A 422 -2.17 5.07 -13.63
C ASN A 422 -2.78 5.77 -14.87
N ASN A 423 -3.42 6.93 -14.70
CA ASN A 423 -3.97 7.72 -15.82
C ASN A 423 -2.86 8.24 -16.75
N ARG A 424 -1.72 8.64 -16.20
CA ARG A 424 -0.52 9.03 -16.94
C ARG A 424 0.04 7.86 -17.75
N GLY A 425 0.17 6.69 -17.13
CA GLY A 425 0.56 5.45 -17.80
C GLY A 425 -0.40 5.08 -18.94
N TYR A 426 -1.71 5.26 -18.73
CA TYR A 426 -2.75 5.00 -19.74
C TYR A 426 -2.58 5.88 -20.99
N VAL A 427 -2.33 7.19 -20.81
CA VAL A 427 -2.05 8.11 -21.92
C VAL A 427 -0.74 7.74 -22.63
N LEU A 428 0.33 7.45 -21.88
CA LEU A 428 1.62 7.03 -22.45
C LEU A 428 1.53 5.71 -23.26
N LYS A 429 0.75 4.74 -22.76
CA LYS A 429 0.46 3.47 -23.44
C LYS A 429 -0.34 3.71 -24.74
N ASN A 430 -1.32 4.63 -24.72
CA ASN A 430 -2.06 5.03 -25.93
C ASN A 430 -1.20 5.84 -26.93
N LEU A 431 -0.13 6.49 -26.46
CA LEU A 431 0.90 7.13 -27.28
C LEU A 431 2.00 6.16 -27.80
N GLY A 432 1.89 4.86 -27.51
CA GLY A 432 2.90 3.86 -27.87
C GLY A 432 4.20 3.92 -27.04
N LYS A 433 4.26 4.77 -26.01
CA LYS A 433 5.41 4.92 -25.10
C LYS A 433 5.35 3.88 -23.99
N TYR A 434 5.39 2.60 -24.36
CA TYR A 434 5.11 1.50 -23.43
C TYR A 434 6.09 1.43 -22.25
N ALA A 435 7.36 1.79 -22.43
CA ALA A 435 8.34 1.83 -21.33
C ALA A 435 8.00 2.91 -20.29
N ASP A 436 7.72 4.13 -20.73
CA ASP A 436 7.31 5.26 -19.87
C ASP A 436 5.95 4.96 -19.19
N ALA A 437 5.08 4.22 -19.88
CA ALA A 437 3.81 3.75 -19.33
C ALA A 437 4.04 2.73 -18.21
N VAL A 438 4.88 1.71 -18.42
CA VAL A 438 5.25 0.72 -17.38
C VAL A 438 5.84 1.42 -16.16
N ALA A 439 6.78 2.36 -16.33
CA ALA A 439 7.34 3.13 -15.21
C ALA A 439 6.27 3.96 -14.47
N SER A 440 5.28 4.50 -15.19
CA SER A 440 4.15 5.22 -14.57
C SER A 440 3.20 4.27 -13.83
N TYR A 441 3.02 3.03 -14.31
CA TYR A 441 2.24 2.00 -13.59
C TYR A 441 3.01 1.44 -12.39
N ASP A 442 4.33 1.33 -12.46
CA ASP A 442 5.18 0.95 -11.33
C ASP A 442 5.01 1.96 -10.19
N HIS A 443 5.13 3.27 -10.45
CA HIS A 443 4.83 4.31 -9.46
C HIS A 443 3.38 4.31 -8.95
N ALA A 444 2.40 3.95 -9.77
CA ALA A 444 1.03 3.76 -9.30
C ALA A 444 0.90 2.59 -8.30
N LEU A 445 1.67 1.52 -8.52
CA LEU A 445 1.65 0.30 -7.72
C LEU A 445 2.53 0.40 -6.46
N ASP A 446 3.60 1.20 -6.48
CA ASP A 446 4.38 1.59 -5.30
C ASP A 446 3.49 2.27 -4.25
N HIS A 447 2.51 3.05 -4.69
CA HIS A 447 1.58 3.79 -3.83
C HIS A 447 0.23 3.09 -3.58
N ASN A 448 -0.25 2.26 -4.51
CA ASN A 448 -1.42 1.40 -4.30
C ASN A 448 -1.25 0.03 -5.02
N PRO A 449 -0.66 -0.98 -4.37
CA PRO A 449 -0.44 -2.30 -4.97
C PRO A 449 -1.71 -3.15 -5.09
N TYR A 450 -2.85 -2.68 -4.57
CA TYR A 450 -4.13 -3.41 -4.57
C TYR A 450 -5.07 -3.00 -5.71
N GLU A 451 -4.68 -2.04 -6.55
CA GLU A 451 -5.48 -1.56 -7.69
C GLU A 451 -5.40 -2.55 -8.89
N PRO A 452 -6.49 -3.27 -9.24
CA PRO A 452 -6.43 -4.27 -10.32
C PRO A 452 -6.19 -3.64 -11.70
N SER A 453 -6.71 -2.42 -11.92
CA SER A 453 -6.59 -1.75 -13.22
C SER A 453 -5.13 -1.39 -13.55
N SER A 454 -4.35 -0.94 -12.57
CA SER A 454 -2.91 -0.66 -12.72
C SER A 454 -2.13 -1.92 -13.13
N TRP A 455 -2.36 -3.05 -12.46
CA TRP A 455 -1.73 -4.33 -12.81
C TRP A 455 -2.11 -4.83 -14.22
N ASN A 456 -3.39 -4.73 -14.58
CA ASN A 456 -3.87 -5.11 -15.92
C ASN A 456 -3.28 -4.19 -17.00
N ASN A 457 -3.30 -2.87 -16.79
CA ASN A 457 -2.76 -1.89 -17.73
C ASN A 457 -1.24 -2.05 -17.94
N ARG A 458 -0.50 -2.31 -16.86
CA ARG A 458 0.93 -2.68 -16.89
C ARG A 458 1.17 -3.96 -17.69
N GLY A 459 0.35 -4.99 -17.47
CA GLY A 459 0.40 -6.23 -18.24
C GLY A 459 0.20 -6.01 -19.74
N ILE A 460 -0.75 -5.14 -20.12
CA ILE A 460 -0.98 -4.77 -21.52
C ILE A 460 0.28 -4.10 -22.11
N ALA A 461 0.83 -3.08 -21.44
CA ALA A 461 2.01 -2.38 -21.91
C ALA A 461 3.23 -3.32 -22.06
N LEU A 462 3.46 -4.22 -21.10
CA LEU A 462 4.52 -5.23 -21.17
C LEU A 462 4.32 -6.23 -22.31
N LYS A 463 3.07 -6.63 -22.60
CA LYS A 463 2.73 -7.49 -23.75
C LYS A 463 3.03 -6.78 -25.09
N GLU A 464 2.68 -5.50 -25.24
CA GLU A 464 3.05 -4.74 -26.46
C GLU A 464 4.57 -4.55 -26.61
N MET A 465 5.34 -4.64 -25.50
CA MET A 465 6.82 -4.70 -25.51
C MET A 465 7.39 -6.12 -25.76
N GLY A 466 6.56 -7.14 -25.97
CA GLY A 466 6.99 -8.54 -26.10
C GLY A 466 7.51 -9.17 -24.79
N ARG A 467 7.35 -8.50 -23.64
CA ARG A 467 7.78 -8.99 -22.32
C ARG A 467 6.74 -9.92 -21.70
N TYR A 468 6.47 -11.04 -22.37
CA TYR A 468 5.34 -11.91 -22.07
C TYR A 468 5.35 -12.49 -20.63
N GLU A 469 6.50 -12.88 -20.07
CA GLU A 469 6.56 -13.37 -18.67
C GLU A 469 6.25 -12.28 -17.62
N ASP A 470 6.75 -11.05 -17.81
CA ASP A 470 6.42 -9.92 -16.95
C ASP A 470 4.93 -9.53 -17.09
N ALA A 471 4.39 -9.64 -18.30
CA ALA A 471 2.97 -9.43 -18.58
C ALA A 471 2.11 -10.51 -17.89
N ALA A 472 2.47 -11.79 -18.00
CA ALA A 472 1.79 -12.90 -17.33
C ALA A 472 1.78 -12.74 -15.81
N THR A 473 2.90 -12.29 -15.24
CA THR A 473 3.03 -11.97 -13.81
C THR A 473 2.12 -10.81 -13.40
N SER A 474 2.06 -9.75 -14.21
CA SER A 474 1.21 -8.57 -13.97
C SER A 474 -0.28 -8.93 -14.09
N PHE A 475 -0.67 -9.68 -15.12
CA PHE A 475 -2.04 -10.16 -15.28
C PHE A 475 -2.45 -11.18 -14.21
N LYS A 476 -1.53 -12.02 -13.73
CA LYS A 476 -1.79 -12.90 -12.58
C LYS A 476 -2.17 -12.06 -11.35
N LYS A 477 -1.41 -11.01 -11.03
CA LYS A 477 -1.74 -10.08 -9.93
C LYS A 477 -3.09 -9.39 -10.12
N ALA A 478 -3.40 -8.94 -11.34
CA ALA A 478 -4.71 -8.37 -11.65
C ALA A 478 -5.85 -9.40 -11.44
N THR A 479 -5.69 -10.66 -11.86
CA THR A 479 -6.69 -11.73 -11.62
C THR A 479 -6.80 -12.17 -10.16
N GLU A 480 -5.75 -12.01 -9.35
CA GLU A 480 -5.79 -12.28 -7.90
C GLU A 480 -6.59 -11.20 -7.14
N LEU A 481 -6.60 -9.95 -7.65
CA LEU A 481 -7.30 -8.82 -7.04
C LEU A 481 -8.74 -8.63 -7.58
N ALA A 482 -8.99 -9.00 -8.84
CA ALA A 482 -10.29 -8.93 -9.50
C ALA A 482 -10.65 -10.27 -10.19
N PRO A 483 -10.95 -11.33 -9.42
CA PRO A 483 -11.16 -12.68 -9.97
C PRO A 483 -12.42 -12.82 -10.83
N ASP A 484 -13.37 -11.88 -10.76
CA ASP A 484 -14.63 -11.90 -11.51
C ASP A 484 -14.65 -10.97 -12.75
N ASP A 485 -13.51 -10.36 -13.12
CA ASP A 485 -13.41 -9.60 -14.39
C ASP A 485 -12.89 -10.50 -15.55
N PRO A 486 -13.76 -10.89 -16.51
CA PRO A 486 -13.36 -11.76 -17.61
C PRO A 486 -12.50 -11.06 -18.66
N ALA A 487 -12.38 -9.71 -18.65
CA ALA A 487 -11.48 -9.00 -19.55
C ALA A 487 -10.01 -9.18 -19.12
N ILE A 488 -9.74 -9.11 -17.81
CA ILE A 488 -8.40 -9.35 -17.25
C ILE A 488 -7.98 -10.81 -17.50
N TRP A 489 -8.89 -11.77 -17.28
CA TRP A 489 -8.62 -13.17 -17.59
C TRP A 489 -8.34 -13.43 -19.08
N ARG A 490 -9.06 -12.78 -20.00
CA ARG A 490 -8.77 -12.87 -21.45
C ARG A 490 -7.39 -12.30 -21.81
N ASN A 491 -6.99 -11.18 -21.19
CA ASN A 491 -5.65 -10.63 -21.38
C ASN A 491 -4.56 -11.60 -20.86
N ARG A 492 -4.80 -12.24 -19.70
CA ARG A 492 -3.92 -13.28 -19.15
C ARG A 492 -3.80 -14.49 -20.07
N LEU A 493 -4.95 -14.99 -20.55
CA LEU A 493 -5.04 -16.14 -21.47
C LEU A 493 -4.24 -15.91 -22.77
N ALA A 494 -4.40 -14.74 -23.39
CA ALA A 494 -3.66 -14.39 -24.62
C ALA A 494 -2.14 -14.48 -24.42
N VAL A 495 -1.63 -13.98 -23.28
CA VAL A 495 -0.20 -14.06 -22.95
C VAL A 495 0.24 -15.49 -22.63
N LEU A 496 -0.55 -16.27 -21.91
CA LEU A 496 -0.23 -17.66 -21.60
C LEU A 496 -0.19 -18.54 -22.86
N ARG A 497 -1.01 -18.24 -23.88
CA ARG A 497 -0.87 -18.83 -25.23
C ARG A 497 0.42 -18.40 -25.93
N SER A 498 0.82 -17.13 -25.84
CA SER A 498 2.13 -16.66 -26.37
C SER A 498 3.36 -17.20 -25.64
N LEU A 499 3.18 -17.97 -24.55
CA LEU A 499 4.23 -18.61 -23.76
C LEU A 499 4.16 -20.16 -23.82
N ASP A 500 3.25 -20.72 -24.62
CA ASP A 500 2.94 -22.17 -24.67
C ASP A 500 2.63 -22.81 -23.30
N ARG A 501 2.14 -22.01 -22.34
CA ARG A 501 1.77 -22.44 -20.98
C ARG A 501 0.36 -23.03 -20.97
N HIS A 502 0.17 -24.08 -21.76
CA HIS A 502 -1.16 -24.61 -22.13
C HIS A 502 -2.04 -24.98 -20.93
N GLN A 503 -1.47 -25.48 -19.82
CA GLN A 503 -2.24 -25.79 -18.60
C GLN A 503 -2.82 -24.53 -17.96
N GLU A 504 -1.99 -23.52 -17.67
CA GLU A 504 -2.47 -22.26 -17.09
C GLU A 504 -3.40 -21.50 -18.05
N ALA A 505 -3.23 -21.67 -19.36
CA ALA A 505 -4.17 -21.16 -20.35
C ALA A 505 -5.54 -21.88 -20.25
N ALA A 506 -5.58 -23.22 -20.17
CA ALA A 506 -6.82 -23.98 -19.99
C ALA A 506 -7.50 -23.69 -18.64
N ASP A 507 -6.72 -23.38 -17.61
CA ASP A 507 -7.21 -22.92 -16.31
C ASP A 507 -7.81 -21.50 -16.40
N ALA A 508 -7.16 -20.58 -17.12
CA ALA A 508 -7.71 -19.25 -17.40
C ALA A 508 -9.01 -19.31 -18.22
N CYS A 509 -9.11 -20.21 -19.21
CA CYS A 509 -10.36 -20.50 -19.90
C CYS A 509 -11.45 -21.01 -18.94
N ALA A 510 -11.08 -21.81 -17.92
CA ALA A 510 -12.03 -22.29 -16.92
C ALA A 510 -12.64 -21.14 -16.10
N GLU A 511 -11.84 -20.18 -15.67
CA GLU A 511 -12.31 -19.01 -14.92
C GLU A 511 -13.16 -18.07 -15.79
N ILE A 512 -12.79 -17.82 -17.05
CA ILE A 512 -13.64 -17.07 -17.97
C ILE A 512 -15.00 -17.77 -18.16
N LEU A 513 -15.02 -19.11 -18.27
CA LEU A 513 -16.25 -19.89 -18.38
C LEU A 513 -17.04 -19.97 -17.06
N ARG A 514 -16.41 -19.84 -15.89
CA ARG A 514 -17.11 -19.68 -14.60
C ARG A 514 -17.90 -18.37 -14.60
N ILE A 515 -17.31 -17.28 -15.08
CA ILE A 515 -17.94 -15.94 -15.13
C ILE A 515 -18.94 -15.86 -16.31
N ARG A 516 -18.65 -16.49 -17.44
CA ARG A 516 -19.46 -16.47 -18.68
C ARG A 516 -19.63 -17.88 -19.27
N PRO A 517 -20.51 -18.73 -18.71
CA PRO A 517 -20.69 -20.12 -19.16
C PRO A 517 -21.10 -20.30 -20.63
N GLN A 518 -21.67 -19.25 -21.25
CA GLN A 518 -22.15 -19.24 -22.63
C GLN A 518 -21.07 -18.82 -23.66
N ASP A 519 -19.83 -18.52 -23.23
CA ASP A 519 -18.74 -18.16 -24.15
C ASP A 519 -18.24 -19.39 -24.95
N THR A 520 -18.79 -19.58 -26.14
CA THR A 520 -18.49 -20.72 -27.01
C THR A 520 -17.09 -20.67 -27.60
N ALA A 521 -16.52 -19.47 -27.81
CA ALA A 521 -15.16 -19.31 -28.33
C ALA A 521 -14.13 -19.79 -27.30
N VAL A 522 -14.25 -19.32 -26.05
CA VAL A 522 -13.35 -19.74 -24.96
C VAL A 522 -13.52 -21.21 -24.59
N ARG A 523 -14.70 -21.80 -24.86
CA ARG A 523 -14.90 -23.25 -24.71
C ARG A 523 -14.13 -24.07 -25.74
N ALA A 524 -14.22 -23.72 -27.03
CA ALA A 524 -13.47 -24.39 -28.09
C ALA A 524 -11.94 -24.24 -27.88
N GLU A 525 -11.50 -23.06 -27.44
CA GLU A 525 -10.11 -22.79 -27.05
C GLU A 525 -9.65 -23.63 -25.84
N LYS A 526 -10.54 -23.88 -24.87
CA LYS A 526 -10.23 -24.82 -23.77
C LYS A 526 -10.12 -26.27 -24.27
N GLU A 527 -10.99 -26.69 -25.18
CA GLU A 527 -10.98 -28.03 -25.76
C GLU A 527 -9.71 -28.27 -26.60
N GLU A 528 -9.26 -27.26 -27.37
CA GLU A 528 -7.98 -27.23 -28.07
C GLU A 528 -6.79 -27.46 -27.10
N LEU A 529 -6.70 -26.65 -26.04
CA LEU A 529 -5.60 -26.73 -25.06
C LEU A 529 -5.61 -28.06 -24.29
N MET A 530 -6.79 -28.59 -23.94
CA MET A 530 -6.93 -29.88 -23.27
C MET A 530 -6.52 -31.06 -24.17
N ALA A 531 -6.73 -30.98 -25.48
CA ALA A 531 -6.25 -32.00 -26.42
C ALA A 531 -4.72 -32.05 -26.47
N ILE A 532 -4.06 -30.88 -26.54
CA ILE A 532 -2.59 -30.76 -26.51
C ILE A 532 -2.02 -31.34 -25.20
N LEU A 533 -2.62 -30.98 -24.05
CA LEU A 533 -2.22 -31.49 -22.73
C LEU A 533 -2.42 -33.01 -22.58
N THR A 534 -3.41 -33.58 -23.25
CA THR A 534 -3.66 -35.04 -23.25
C THR A 534 -2.60 -35.75 -24.09
N GLN A 535 -2.36 -35.27 -25.31
CA GLN A 535 -1.34 -35.82 -26.22
C GLN A 535 0.07 -35.76 -25.59
N ALA A 536 0.39 -34.70 -24.85
CA ALA A 536 1.65 -34.59 -24.11
C ALA A 536 1.79 -35.68 -23.03
N LYS A 537 0.75 -35.89 -22.20
CA LYS A 537 0.74 -36.92 -21.15
C LYS A 537 0.79 -38.35 -21.70
N GLU A 538 0.10 -38.61 -22.82
CA GLU A 538 0.18 -39.92 -23.50
C GLU A 538 1.60 -40.19 -24.01
N LYS A 539 2.28 -39.17 -24.57
CA LYS A 539 3.68 -39.29 -25.04
C LYS A 539 4.66 -39.49 -23.88
N GLU A 540 4.45 -38.81 -22.75
CA GLU A 540 5.23 -39.01 -21.52
C GLU A 540 5.04 -40.41 -20.94
N MET A 541 3.79 -40.90 -20.88
CA MET A 541 3.48 -42.27 -20.46
C MET A 541 4.14 -43.31 -21.39
N LEU A 542 4.11 -43.09 -22.71
CA LEU A 542 4.79 -43.95 -23.67
C LEU A 542 6.31 -43.96 -23.46
N ALA A 543 6.93 -42.81 -23.18
CA ALA A 543 8.36 -42.72 -22.89
C ALA A 543 8.73 -43.49 -21.61
N GLY A 544 7.91 -43.40 -20.55
CA GLY A 544 8.08 -44.18 -19.32
C GLY A 544 7.97 -45.69 -19.55
N ARG A 545 6.93 -46.14 -20.26
CA ARG A 545 6.73 -47.56 -20.61
C ARG A 545 7.82 -48.09 -21.54
N ALA A 546 8.34 -47.26 -22.44
CA ALA A 546 9.45 -47.62 -23.32
C ALA A 546 10.76 -47.78 -22.56
N LEU A 547 11.09 -46.86 -21.63
CA LEU A 547 12.28 -46.96 -20.80
C LEU A 547 12.23 -48.16 -19.83
N GLU A 548 11.04 -48.50 -19.33
CA GLU A 548 10.79 -49.78 -18.64
C GLU A 548 11.13 -50.97 -19.56
N ALA A 549 10.59 -51.01 -20.78
CA ALA A 549 10.82 -52.11 -21.73
C ALA A 549 12.28 -52.23 -22.20
N GLU A 550 12.99 -51.13 -22.46
CA GLU A 550 14.42 -51.13 -22.83
C GLU A 550 15.31 -51.68 -21.71
N SER A 551 14.90 -51.58 -20.44
CA SER A 551 15.62 -52.19 -19.32
C SER A 551 15.52 -53.73 -19.27
N PHE A 552 14.61 -54.33 -20.05
CA PHE A 552 14.30 -55.76 -20.05
C PHE A 552 14.51 -56.49 -21.39
N GLY A 553 14.64 -55.76 -22.51
CA GLY A 553 14.90 -56.32 -23.83
C GLY A 553 14.82 -55.29 -24.95
N HIS A 554 14.74 -55.74 -26.20
CA HIS A 554 14.77 -54.84 -27.37
C HIS A 554 13.39 -54.24 -27.69
N LEU A 555 13.26 -52.92 -27.55
CA LEU A 555 12.02 -52.18 -27.85
C LEU A 555 11.64 -52.25 -29.36
N PRO A 556 10.36 -52.38 -29.73
CA PRO A 556 9.94 -52.35 -31.14
C PRO A 556 10.30 -51.03 -31.86
N ASP A 557 10.74 -51.10 -33.12
CA ASP A 557 11.18 -49.93 -33.90
C ASP A 557 10.04 -48.96 -34.24
N SER A 558 8.81 -49.45 -34.29
CA SER A 558 7.58 -48.65 -34.33
C SER A 558 7.50 -47.67 -33.15
N VAL A 559 7.72 -48.16 -31.93
CA VAL A 559 7.71 -47.37 -30.69
C VAL A 559 8.85 -46.34 -30.70
N LYS A 560 10.07 -46.77 -31.07
CA LYS A 560 11.21 -45.85 -31.24
C LYS A 560 10.90 -44.73 -32.23
N THR A 561 10.22 -45.05 -33.34
CA THR A 561 9.81 -44.08 -34.36
C THR A 561 8.80 -43.08 -33.82
N VAL A 562 7.79 -43.53 -33.06
CA VAL A 562 6.78 -42.65 -32.43
C VAL A 562 7.40 -41.72 -31.39
N LEU A 563 8.35 -42.22 -30.58
CA LEU A 563 9.09 -41.40 -29.61
C LEU A 563 10.01 -40.38 -30.30
N GLY A 564 10.69 -40.79 -31.37
CA GLY A 564 11.60 -39.95 -32.16
C GLY A 564 10.92 -38.84 -32.97
N LYS A 565 9.61 -38.93 -33.25
CA LYS A 565 8.86 -37.85 -33.92
C LYS A 565 8.83 -36.59 -33.07
N LYS A 566 9.38 -35.51 -33.63
CA LYS A 566 9.22 -34.13 -33.13
C LYS A 566 8.13 -33.42 -33.91
N ASP A 567 8.35 -33.22 -35.22
CA ASP A 567 7.43 -32.52 -36.12
C ASP A 567 7.09 -33.36 -37.37
N PRO A 568 5.81 -33.51 -37.74
CA PRO A 568 4.65 -33.24 -36.89
C PRO A 568 4.66 -34.15 -35.64
N PRO A 569 4.12 -33.70 -34.50
CA PRO A 569 4.04 -34.52 -33.30
C PRO A 569 3.19 -35.77 -33.54
N PRO A 570 3.54 -36.92 -32.90
CA PRO A 570 2.83 -38.18 -33.12
C PRO A 570 1.38 -38.06 -32.65
N SER A 571 0.43 -38.49 -33.47
CA SER A 571 -1.00 -38.44 -33.15
C SER A 571 -1.35 -39.36 -31.99
N ALA A 572 -2.42 -39.04 -31.23
CA ALA A 572 -2.89 -39.88 -30.11
C ALA A 572 -3.12 -41.36 -30.54
N ARG A 573 -3.55 -41.60 -31.79
CA ARG A 573 -3.68 -42.95 -32.34
C ARG A 573 -2.34 -43.68 -32.49
N GLU A 574 -1.29 -43.00 -32.93
CA GLU A 574 0.06 -43.58 -33.02
C GLU A 574 0.63 -43.85 -31.62
N VAL A 575 0.46 -42.92 -30.69
CA VAL A 575 0.92 -43.07 -29.30
C VAL A 575 0.19 -44.21 -28.60
N SER A 576 -1.13 -44.29 -28.71
CA SER A 576 -1.95 -45.39 -28.19
C SER A 576 -1.60 -46.76 -28.81
N THR A 577 -1.33 -46.81 -30.12
CA THR A 577 -0.90 -48.05 -30.79
C THR A 577 0.46 -48.50 -30.27
N ALA A 578 1.44 -47.59 -30.20
CA ALA A 578 2.76 -47.87 -29.66
C ALA A 578 2.72 -48.31 -28.18
N LEU A 579 1.81 -47.73 -27.37
CA LEU A 579 1.61 -48.14 -25.97
C LEU A 579 1.15 -49.60 -25.89
N GLY A 580 0.17 -49.99 -26.71
CA GLY A 580 -0.31 -51.37 -26.80
C GLY A 580 0.75 -52.37 -27.30
N GLU A 581 1.64 -51.93 -28.19
CA GLU A 581 2.80 -52.74 -28.62
C GLU A 581 3.82 -52.94 -27.50
N VAL A 582 4.15 -51.88 -26.74
CA VAL A 582 5.02 -51.98 -25.54
C VAL A 582 4.40 -52.89 -24.49
N ASP A 583 3.11 -52.74 -24.22
CA ASP A 583 2.37 -53.57 -23.25
C ASP A 583 2.34 -55.05 -23.69
N THR A 584 2.21 -55.32 -25.00
CA THR A 584 2.23 -56.68 -25.56
C THR A 584 3.63 -57.30 -25.52
N PHE A 585 4.68 -56.53 -25.82
CA PHE A 585 6.07 -56.94 -25.64
C PHE A 585 6.35 -57.28 -24.16
N LEU A 586 6.00 -56.37 -23.26
CA LEU A 586 6.09 -56.55 -21.81
C LEU A 586 5.18 -57.68 -21.30
N ALA A 587 4.11 -58.08 -21.99
CA ALA A 587 3.33 -59.26 -21.61
C ALA A 587 4.05 -60.58 -21.97
N THR A 588 4.71 -60.63 -23.13
CA THR A 588 5.15 -61.87 -23.79
C THR A 588 6.63 -62.22 -23.63
N ALA A 589 7.51 -61.24 -23.42
CA ALA A 589 8.96 -61.46 -23.41
C ALA A 589 9.44 -62.40 -22.28
N ARG A 590 10.36 -63.32 -22.59
CA ARG A 590 10.94 -64.32 -21.66
C ARG A 590 12.41 -64.63 -21.96
N PRO A 591 13.24 -64.90 -20.93
CA PRO A 591 14.58 -65.47 -21.11
C PRO A 591 14.52 -66.97 -21.48
N GLN A 592 15.47 -67.43 -22.30
CA GLN A 592 15.67 -68.84 -22.62
C GLN A 592 17.17 -69.08 -22.77
N ILE A 593 17.74 -69.99 -21.98
CA ILE A 593 19.19 -70.25 -21.98
C ILE A 593 19.52 -71.46 -22.86
N ARG A 594 20.62 -71.38 -23.59
CA ARG A 594 21.33 -72.52 -24.18
C ARG A 594 22.74 -72.58 -23.63
N LEU A 595 23.27 -73.79 -23.49
CA LEU A 595 24.61 -74.06 -22.99
C LEU A 595 25.39 -74.93 -23.99
N GLU A 596 26.64 -74.58 -24.25
CA GLU A 596 27.53 -75.29 -25.16
C GLU A 596 28.92 -75.46 -24.53
N LEU A 597 29.44 -76.70 -24.49
CA LEU A 597 30.76 -76.99 -23.96
C LEU A 597 31.84 -76.80 -25.03
N ARG A 598 32.87 -75.99 -24.74
CA ARG A 598 34.08 -75.87 -25.60
C ARG A 598 35.10 -76.98 -25.31
N PHE A 599 34.68 -78.10 -24.74
CA PHE A 599 35.54 -79.24 -24.37
C PHE A 599 34.74 -80.54 -24.27
N ASN A 600 35.40 -81.66 -24.55
CA ASN A 600 34.91 -83.04 -24.38
C ASN A 600 35.89 -83.92 -23.58
N ARG A 601 36.95 -83.33 -23.02
CA ARG A 601 38.06 -84.00 -22.32
C ARG A 601 38.47 -83.25 -21.06
N LEU A 602 38.70 -83.97 -19.96
CA LEU A 602 39.04 -83.45 -18.62
C LEU A 602 40.26 -84.18 -18.00
N GLY A 603 40.79 -83.63 -16.91
CA GLY A 603 41.87 -84.20 -16.13
C GLY A 603 41.37 -84.94 -14.88
N MET A 604 41.93 -86.12 -14.62
CA MET A 604 41.70 -86.89 -13.40
C MET A 604 42.37 -86.20 -12.22
N ASP A 605 41.58 -85.93 -11.17
CA ASP A 605 41.95 -85.24 -9.93
C ASP A 605 42.68 -83.88 -10.07
N MET A 606 42.69 -83.31 -11.29
CA MET A 606 43.28 -82.01 -11.60
C MET A 606 42.20 -80.93 -11.77
N TRP A 607 42.49 -79.72 -11.31
CA TRP A 607 41.70 -78.53 -11.60
C TRP A 607 42.05 -77.95 -12.98
N GLU A 608 41.25 -78.29 -13.99
CA GLU A 608 41.35 -77.67 -15.30
C GLU A 608 40.48 -76.42 -15.43
N LYS A 609 40.99 -75.44 -16.17
CA LYS A 609 40.24 -74.28 -16.65
C LYS A 609 39.56 -74.67 -17.96
N LYS A 610 38.24 -74.68 -18.01
CA LYS A 610 37.45 -74.99 -19.22
C LYS A 610 36.44 -73.89 -19.51
N THR A 611 36.14 -73.68 -20.77
CA THR A 611 35.17 -72.67 -21.22
C THR A 611 33.81 -73.31 -21.50
N ILE A 612 32.77 -72.68 -20.97
CA ILE A 612 31.37 -72.93 -21.35
C ILE A 612 30.83 -71.67 -22.02
N ALA A 613 30.20 -71.80 -23.18
CA ALA A 613 29.42 -70.72 -23.78
C ALA A 613 27.98 -70.82 -23.29
N VAL A 614 27.44 -69.73 -22.74
CA VAL A 614 26.06 -69.64 -22.29
C VAL A 614 25.38 -68.50 -23.03
N THR A 615 24.27 -68.81 -23.71
CA THR A 615 23.59 -67.91 -24.63
C THR A 615 22.13 -67.74 -24.23
N ASN A 616 21.67 -66.51 -24.04
CA ASN A 616 20.24 -66.23 -23.85
C ASN A 616 19.58 -66.05 -25.23
N THR A 617 19.00 -67.11 -25.78
CA THR A 617 18.21 -67.06 -27.03
C THR A 617 16.78 -66.52 -26.82
N GLY A 618 16.43 -66.09 -25.60
CA GLY A 618 15.16 -65.48 -25.26
C GLY A 618 15.06 -64.00 -25.62
N THR A 619 13.84 -63.47 -25.53
CA THR A 619 13.49 -62.07 -25.84
C THR A 619 13.54 -61.13 -24.63
N ALA A 620 13.77 -61.66 -23.42
CA ALA A 620 13.98 -60.86 -22.20
C ALA A 620 15.30 -61.24 -21.50
N HIS A 621 15.80 -60.33 -20.67
CA HIS A 621 17.01 -60.53 -19.88
C HIS A 621 16.84 -61.69 -18.87
N ALA A 622 17.88 -62.51 -18.73
CA ALA A 622 17.96 -63.59 -17.74
C ALA A 622 18.82 -63.12 -16.57
N LYS A 623 18.34 -63.33 -15.33
CA LYS A 623 19.07 -62.95 -14.12
C LYS A 623 19.48 -64.15 -13.28
N ASP A 624 20.48 -63.95 -12.43
CA ASP A 624 20.99 -64.94 -11.48
C ASP A 624 21.37 -66.28 -12.16
N VAL A 625 21.84 -66.24 -13.42
CA VAL A 625 22.08 -67.44 -14.23
C VAL A 625 23.16 -68.27 -13.53
N THR A 626 22.74 -69.43 -13.03
CA THR A 626 23.45 -70.28 -12.08
C THR A 626 23.58 -71.67 -12.65
N ILE A 627 24.80 -72.20 -12.64
CA ILE A 627 25.15 -73.47 -13.28
C ILE A 627 25.51 -74.48 -12.17
N THR A 628 24.92 -75.66 -12.22
CA THR A 628 25.12 -76.75 -11.26
C THR A 628 25.43 -78.04 -12.00
N CYS A 629 26.45 -78.77 -11.52
CA CYS A 629 26.91 -80.03 -12.12
C CYS A 629 26.68 -81.21 -11.16
N PRO A 630 26.61 -82.47 -11.66
CA PRO A 630 26.42 -83.66 -10.84
C PRO A 630 27.65 -83.98 -9.97
N GLY A 631 27.46 -84.83 -8.96
CA GLY A 631 28.44 -85.06 -7.88
C GLY A 631 29.77 -85.70 -8.30
N ASP A 632 29.82 -86.32 -9.48
CA ASP A 632 30.99 -87.01 -10.03
C ASP A 632 32.08 -86.05 -10.56
N VAL A 633 31.72 -84.78 -10.73
CA VAL A 633 32.68 -83.69 -10.95
C VAL A 633 32.61 -82.66 -9.82
N GLU A 634 33.74 -82.02 -9.55
CA GLU A 634 33.82 -80.89 -8.63
C GLU A 634 34.10 -79.63 -9.44
N VAL A 635 33.27 -78.59 -9.27
CA VAL A 635 33.35 -77.36 -10.06
C VAL A 635 33.47 -76.14 -9.15
N ARG A 636 34.29 -75.17 -9.57
CA ARG A 636 34.61 -73.92 -8.87
C ARG A 636 34.65 -72.77 -9.87
N ARG A 637 34.63 -71.53 -9.37
CA ARG A 637 34.59 -70.27 -10.15
C ARG A 637 33.30 -69.97 -10.93
N ILE A 638 32.32 -70.88 -10.95
CA ILE A 638 30.95 -70.51 -11.32
C ILE A 638 30.51 -69.38 -10.38
N ARG A 639 30.08 -68.26 -10.95
CA ARG A 639 29.40 -67.16 -10.26
C ARG A 639 28.06 -66.93 -10.95
N PRO A 640 27.00 -66.51 -10.23
CA PRO A 640 25.81 -65.98 -10.86
C PRO A 640 26.17 -64.83 -11.81
N LEU A 641 25.46 -64.74 -12.92
CA LEU A 641 25.65 -63.70 -13.94
C LEU A 641 24.33 -63.39 -14.64
N ASP A 642 24.16 -62.15 -15.09
CA ASP A 642 22.99 -61.74 -15.87
C ASP A 642 23.33 -61.76 -17.37
N LEU A 643 22.39 -62.19 -18.23
CA LEU A 643 22.53 -62.20 -19.70
C LEU A 643 21.43 -61.37 -20.36
N MET A 644 21.83 -60.43 -21.21
CA MET A 644 20.89 -59.64 -22.01
C MET A 644 20.20 -60.53 -23.07
N ALA A 645 19.10 -60.05 -23.66
CA ALA A 645 18.38 -60.80 -24.70
C ALA A 645 19.26 -60.92 -25.96
N GLY A 646 19.48 -62.14 -26.46
CA GLY A 646 20.41 -62.43 -27.55
C GLY A 646 21.90 -62.44 -27.18
N GLU A 647 22.26 -62.22 -25.91
CA GLU A 647 23.67 -62.23 -25.49
C GLU A 647 24.22 -63.67 -25.41
N SER A 648 25.43 -63.85 -25.94
CA SER A 648 26.26 -65.04 -25.72
C SER A 648 27.50 -64.65 -24.93
N ARG A 649 27.76 -65.34 -23.81
CA ARG A 649 28.93 -65.07 -22.94
C ARG A 649 29.69 -66.36 -22.65
N GLU A 650 31.00 -66.32 -22.84
CA GLU A 650 31.89 -67.43 -22.48
C GLU A 650 32.40 -67.29 -21.04
N ILE A 651 32.39 -68.41 -20.30
CA ILE A 651 32.69 -68.47 -18.87
C ILE A 651 33.82 -69.49 -18.65
N GLU A 652 34.93 -69.05 -18.04
CA GLU A 652 35.97 -69.95 -17.56
C GLU A 652 35.55 -70.56 -16.21
N ILE A 653 35.19 -71.85 -16.21
CA ILE A 653 35.00 -72.63 -15.00
C ILE A 653 36.27 -73.39 -14.63
N GLY A 654 36.50 -73.59 -13.33
CA GLY A 654 37.47 -74.57 -12.84
C GLY A 654 36.74 -75.89 -12.58
N ILE A 655 37.13 -76.99 -13.24
CA ILE A 655 36.46 -78.30 -13.14
C ILE A 655 37.49 -79.41 -12.90
N ARG A 656 37.15 -80.37 -12.02
CA ARG A 656 37.95 -81.53 -11.64
C ARG A 656 37.06 -82.78 -11.63
N ALA A 657 37.43 -83.83 -12.37
CA ALA A 657 36.68 -85.09 -12.36
C ALA A 657 37.17 -86.04 -11.26
N LYS A 658 36.24 -86.78 -10.63
CA LYS A 658 36.52 -87.73 -9.53
C LYS A 658 36.48 -89.20 -9.96
N VAL A 659 35.68 -89.52 -10.97
CA VAL A 659 35.44 -90.88 -11.45
C VAL A 659 36.27 -91.12 -12.72
N ARG A 660 36.69 -92.37 -12.97
CA ARG A 660 37.51 -92.74 -14.14
C ARG A 660 36.66 -93.37 -15.24
N GLY A 661 36.76 -92.83 -16.45
CA GLY A 661 36.10 -93.35 -17.65
C GLY A 661 35.51 -92.23 -18.51
N THR A 662 34.68 -92.59 -19.48
CA THR A 662 33.73 -91.63 -20.07
C THR A 662 32.58 -91.46 -19.11
N ILE A 663 32.25 -90.21 -18.76
CA ILE A 663 31.12 -89.89 -17.87
C ILE A 663 30.12 -88.97 -18.59
N PRO A 664 28.81 -89.17 -18.39
CA PRO A 664 27.81 -88.16 -18.73
C PRO A 664 27.89 -87.00 -17.72
N LEU A 665 27.71 -85.78 -18.21
CA LEU A 665 27.72 -84.55 -17.41
C LEU A 665 26.39 -83.80 -17.57
N ASP A 666 25.45 -84.10 -16.67
CA ASP A 666 24.10 -83.55 -16.63
C ASP A 666 24.10 -82.11 -16.04
N ILE A 667 24.46 -81.11 -16.84
CA ILE A 667 24.54 -79.72 -16.38
C ILE A 667 23.16 -79.13 -16.22
N THR A 668 22.79 -78.81 -14.98
CA THR A 668 21.60 -78.01 -14.67
C THR A 668 21.94 -76.52 -14.76
N VAL A 669 21.11 -75.76 -15.47
CA VAL A 669 21.11 -74.28 -15.42
C VAL A 669 19.81 -73.79 -14.82
N THR A 670 19.92 -72.86 -13.87
CA THR A 670 18.80 -72.12 -13.28
C THR A 670 18.92 -70.63 -13.54
N TRP A 671 17.81 -69.94 -13.75
CA TRP A 671 17.77 -68.48 -13.91
C TRP A 671 16.45 -67.91 -13.40
N SER A 672 16.47 -66.67 -12.93
CA SER A 672 15.27 -65.94 -12.52
C SER A 672 14.67 -65.18 -13.73
N ASP A 673 13.35 -65.21 -13.85
CA ASP A 673 12.62 -64.26 -14.72
C ASP A 673 12.31 -62.95 -13.96
N ARG A 674 11.81 -61.95 -14.69
CA ARG A 674 11.43 -60.62 -14.15
C ARG A 674 10.41 -60.63 -12.99
N LYS A 675 9.72 -61.75 -12.72
CA LYS A 675 8.80 -61.92 -11.60
C LYS A 675 9.44 -62.67 -10.42
N GLY A 676 10.75 -62.88 -10.46
CA GLY A 676 11.48 -63.73 -9.53
C GLY A 676 11.18 -65.22 -9.71
N LYS A 677 10.52 -65.63 -10.82
CA LYS A 677 10.19 -67.04 -11.03
C LYS A 677 11.40 -67.77 -11.57
N SER A 678 12.04 -68.56 -10.71
CA SER A 678 13.12 -69.45 -11.11
C SER A 678 12.65 -70.47 -12.14
N SER A 679 13.36 -70.53 -13.27
CA SER A 679 13.27 -71.56 -14.29
C SER A 679 14.50 -72.48 -14.22
N ARG A 680 14.36 -73.72 -14.68
CA ARG A 680 15.42 -74.74 -14.69
C ARG A 680 15.39 -75.50 -16.01
N GLU A 681 16.57 -75.75 -16.57
CA GLU A 681 16.78 -76.64 -17.72
C GLU A 681 18.02 -77.51 -17.45
N SER A 682 18.09 -78.70 -18.04
CA SER A 682 19.23 -79.63 -17.93
C SER A 682 19.79 -79.91 -19.33
N PHE A 683 21.11 -80.04 -19.42
CA PHE A 683 21.86 -80.26 -20.65
C PHE A 683 22.92 -81.34 -20.41
N ASP A 684 22.84 -82.44 -21.17
CA ASP A 684 23.62 -83.65 -20.90
C ASP A 684 24.73 -83.82 -21.96
N PHE A 685 25.96 -84.13 -21.53
CA PHE A 685 27.15 -84.20 -22.40
C PHE A 685 28.10 -85.34 -22.03
N ASP A 686 28.63 -86.11 -23.00
CA ASP A 686 29.64 -87.14 -22.76
C ASP A 686 31.07 -86.58 -22.70
N ILE A 687 31.86 -86.96 -21.68
CA ILE A 687 33.21 -86.42 -21.43
C ILE A 687 34.22 -87.52 -21.05
N GLU A 688 35.41 -87.47 -21.66
CA GLU A 688 36.53 -88.42 -21.48
C GLU A 688 37.64 -87.84 -20.55
N ILE A 689 38.43 -88.68 -19.85
CA ILE A 689 39.32 -88.24 -18.75
C ILE A 689 40.79 -88.71 -18.92
N LEU A 690 41.75 -87.79 -18.71
CA LEU A 690 43.22 -87.84 -18.95
C LEU A 690 44.03 -87.28 -17.74
N GLU A 691 45.34 -86.97 -17.81
CA GLU A 691 46.17 -86.59 -16.62
C GLU A 691 47.16 -85.39 -16.79
N THR A 692 47.32 -84.52 -15.75
CA THR A 692 48.34 -83.43 -15.51
C THR A 692 48.37 -82.19 -16.47
N GLY A 693 48.84 -80.96 -16.15
CA GLY A 693 49.40 -80.28 -14.93
C GLY A 693 49.36 -78.70 -15.06
N ALA A 694 49.81 -77.89 -14.07
CA ALA A 694 49.44 -76.45 -13.85
C ALA A 694 50.63 -75.40 -13.93
N THR A 695 50.57 -74.04 -13.89
CA THR A 695 49.54 -72.94 -13.69
C THR A 695 50.06 -71.51 -14.11
N PRO A 696 49.22 -70.45 -14.34
CA PRO A 696 49.58 -69.01 -14.62
C PRO A 696 49.25 -68.05 -13.40
N PRO A 697 49.11 -66.67 -13.42
CA PRO A 697 49.09 -65.57 -14.46
C PRO A 697 49.71 -64.17 -14.04
N SER A 698 49.34 -63.01 -14.66
CA SER A 698 49.00 -61.64 -14.04
C SER A 698 49.55 -60.27 -14.62
N PRO A 699 48.94 -59.07 -14.30
CA PRO A 699 48.92 -57.81 -15.12
C PRO A 699 49.09 -56.43 -14.35
N VAL A 700 48.26 -55.36 -14.61
CA VAL A 700 48.09 -53.99 -13.96
C VAL A 700 48.84 -52.80 -14.66
N GLY A 701 48.45 -51.48 -14.70
CA GLY A 701 47.42 -50.62 -14.02
C GLY A 701 47.16 -49.20 -14.65
N ALA A 702 46.75 -48.15 -13.87
CA ALA A 702 46.28 -46.79 -14.31
C ALA A 702 46.64 -45.59 -13.34
N PHE A 703 46.09 -44.35 -13.45
CA PHE A 703 46.52 -43.15 -12.65
C PHE A 703 45.49 -41.98 -12.38
N THR A 704 45.70 -41.12 -11.34
CA THR A 704 44.84 -39.95 -10.90
C THR A 704 45.58 -38.81 -10.08
N PRO A 705 44.98 -37.61 -9.75
CA PRO A 705 45.63 -36.43 -9.09
C PRO A 705 45.16 -35.99 -7.64
N ARG A 706 45.49 -34.76 -7.15
CA ARG A 706 45.74 -34.39 -5.70
C ARG A 706 45.07 -33.08 -5.12
N ALA A 707 45.24 -32.77 -3.81
CA ALA A 707 44.56 -31.68 -3.02
C ALA A 707 45.42 -30.88 -1.97
N VAL A 708 44.83 -29.92 -1.19
CA VAL A 708 45.49 -28.85 -0.36
C VAL A 708 44.96 -28.72 1.12
N THR A 709 45.63 -27.95 2.00
CA THR A 709 45.63 -28.00 3.50
C THR A 709 44.83 -26.93 4.32
N PRO A 710 44.67 -27.05 5.67
CA PRO A 710 43.51 -26.44 6.39
C PRO A 710 43.65 -25.13 7.22
N ARG A 711 44.81 -24.74 7.76
CA ARG A 711 44.86 -24.00 9.07
C ARG A 711 45.18 -22.49 9.10
N GLN A 712 45.43 -21.81 7.99
CA GLN A 712 45.77 -20.37 7.96
C GLN A 712 44.80 -19.58 7.08
N ILE A 713 44.71 -18.26 7.28
CA ILE A 713 44.01 -17.35 6.37
C ILE A 713 44.77 -17.31 5.02
N PRO A 714 44.08 -17.22 3.85
CA PRO A 714 44.76 -17.14 2.56
C PRO A 714 45.74 -15.96 2.48
N ALA A 715 46.87 -16.16 1.81
CA ALA A 715 47.97 -15.18 1.75
C ALA A 715 47.53 -13.84 1.14
N GLU A 716 46.58 -13.89 0.21
CA GLU A 716 45.97 -12.76 -0.50
C GLU A 716 45.16 -11.84 0.44
N LEU A 717 44.85 -12.29 1.66
CA LEU A 717 44.10 -11.53 2.67
C LEU A 717 44.97 -11.05 3.84
N VAL A 718 46.23 -11.49 3.94
CA VAL A 718 47.16 -11.07 5.02
C VAL A 718 47.42 -9.56 4.96
N ASP A 719 47.46 -8.96 3.78
CA ASP A 719 47.57 -7.50 3.60
C ASP A 719 46.32 -6.71 4.05
N ARG A 720 45.20 -7.38 4.36
CA ARG A 720 43.96 -6.74 4.84
C ARG A 720 43.75 -6.91 6.35
N TYR A 721 44.27 -7.99 6.91
CA TYR A 721 43.97 -8.42 8.29
C TYR A 721 45.23 -8.75 9.10
N SER A 722 45.24 -8.25 10.33
CA SER A 722 46.15 -8.65 11.40
C SER A 722 45.43 -9.54 12.42
N GLU A 723 46.18 -10.19 13.32
CA GLU A 723 45.66 -10.91 14.49
C GLU A 723 44.56 -11.96 14.12
N ALA A 724 44.74 -12.66 12.99
CA ALA A 724 43.76 -13.60 12.45
C ALA A 724 43.75 -14.94 13.21
N GLU A 725 42.64 -15.22 13.89
CA GLU A 725 42.38 -16.40 14.72
C GLU A 725 41.27 -17.25 14.08
N PHE A 726 41.46 -18.56 13.95
CA PHE A 726 40.43 -19.48 13.45
C PHE A 726 39.40 -19.78 14.54
N ILE A 727 38.13 -19.41 14.31
CA ILE A 727 37.04 -19.55 15.31
C ILE A 727 36.01 -20.63 14.96
N GLY A 728 35.93 -21.08 13.70
CA GLY A 728 34.98 -22.14 13.35
C GLY A 728 35.06 -22.64 11.91
N LYS A 729 34.47 -23.80 11.64
CA LYS A 729 34.30 -24.39 10.31
C LYS A 729 32.90 -24.99 10.19
N GLY A 730 32.09 -24.47 9.29
CA GLY A 730 30.81 -25.05 8.89
C GLY A 730 30.98 -26.09 7.77
N GLY A 731 29.88 -26.48 7.12
CA GLY A 731 29.91 -27.43 6.00
C GLY A 731 30.68 -26.93 4.78
N PHE A 732 30.52 -25.64 4.45
CA PHE A 732 31.04 -25.03 3.20
C PHE A 732 32.06 -23.89 3.40
N ALA A 733 32.22 -23.37 4.62
CA ALA A 733 33.11 -22.24 4.91
C ALA A 733 33.88 -22.38 6.25
N ARG A 734 35.02 -21.70 6.32
CA ARG A 734 35.87 -21.48 7.51
C ARG A 734 35.65 -20.05 7.97
N VAL A 735 35.58 -19.81 9.28
CA VAL A 735 35.39 -18.47 9.87
C VAL A 735 36.60 -18.11 10.73
N PHE A 736 37.14 -16.93 10.49
CA PHE A 736 38.25 -16.35 11.24
C PHE A 736 37.81 -15.06 11.94
N LYS A 737 38.17 -14.90 13.20
CA LYS A 737 38.18 -13.61 13.89
C LYS A 737 39.43 -12.87 13.42
N ALA A 738 39.30 -11.62 12.97
CA ALA A 738 40.39 -10.89 12.34
C ALA A 738 40.28 -9.39 12.58
N LYS A 739 41.42 -8.69 12.63
CA LYS A 739 41.51 -7.27 12.94
C LYS A 739 41.93 -6.47 11.71
N LYS A 740 41.09 -5.53 11.30
CA LYS A 740 41.34 -4.64 10.17
C LYS A 740 42.46 -3.64 10.47
N LYS A 741 43.04 -3.07 9.42
CA LYS A 741 43.96 -1.91 9.50
C LYS A 741 43.37 -0.68 10.22
N THR A 742 42.05 -0.60 10.35
CA THR A 742 41.33 0.44 11.13
C THR A 742 41.24 0.14 12.63
N GLY A 743 41.75 -0.99 13.11
CA GLY A 743 41.61 -1.47 14.48
C GLY A 743 40.31 -2.23 14.77
N GLN A 744 39.30 -2.13 13.90
CA GLN A 744 38.04 -2.87 14.03
C GLN A 744 38.27 -4.39 13.94
N VAL A 745 37.74 -5.14 14.91
CA VAL A 745 37.70 -6.62 14.86
C VAL A 745 36.40 -7.07 14.19
N VAL A 746 36.48 -8.05 13.30
CA VAL A 746 35.35 -8.63 12.53
C VAL A 746 35.47 -10.15 12.43
N ALA A 747 34.39 -10.81 12.04
CA ALA A 747 34.44 -12.18 11.54
C ALA A 747 34.59 -12.19 10.01
N VAL A 748 35.44 -13.08 9.49
CA VAL A 748 35.73 -13.25 8.06
C VAL A 748 35.40 -14.69 7.66
N LYS A 749 34.39 -14.89 6.82
CA LYS A 749 33.92 -16.20 6.35
C LYS A 749 34.46 -16.47 4.94
N ILE A 750 35.14 -17.60 4.76
CA ILE A 750 35.90 -17.98 3.56
C ILE A 750 35.52 -19.41 3.14
N PRO A 751 35.22 -19.70 1.87
CA PRO A 751 34.92 -21.05 1.40
C PRO A 751 35.98 -22.10 1.77
N ILE A 752 35.56 -23.34 2.01
CA ILE A 752 36.47 -24.46 2.29
C ILE A 752 37.23 -24.89 1.04
N SER A 753 36.59 -24.79 -0.12
CA SER A 753 37.07 -25.18 -1.45
C SER A 753 36.44 -24.25 -2.50
N LEU A 754 37.02 -24.25 -3.71
CA LEU A 754 36.59 -23.43 -4.86
C LEU A 754 35.94 -24.28 -5.96
N ASP A 755 35.34 -25.40 -5.58
CA ASP A 755 34.50 -26.21 -6.46
C ASP A 755 33.17 -25.49 -6.76
N GLU A 756 32.50 -25.92 -7.84
CA GLU A 756 31.28 -25.28 -8.31
C GLU A 756 30.12 -25.35 -7.30
N GLN A 757 30.01 -26.43 -6.53
CA GLN A 757 28.95 -26.61 -5.54
C GLN A 757 29.13 -25.63 -4.37
N THR A 758 30.32 -25.61 -3.77
CA THR A 758 30.68 -24.70 -2.67
C THR A 758 30.58 -23.23 -3.12
N GLY A 759 31.02 -22.92 -4.34
CA GLY A 759 30.90 -21.58 -4.93
C GLY A 759 29.45 -21.13 -5.12
N ARG A 760 28.57 -22.00 -5.65
CA ARG A 760 27.13 -21.72 -5.79
C ARG A 760 26.46 -21.45 -4.44
N SER A 761 26.72 -22.28 -3.43
CA SER A 761 26.18 -22.10 -2.08
C SER A 761 26.63 -20.79 -1.43
N PHE A 762 27.92 -20.45 -1.53
CA PHE A 762 28.49 -19.21 -0.99
C PHE A 762 27.86 -17.94 -1.62
N ILE A 763 27.63 -17.95 -2.94
CA ILE A 763 26.98 -16.83 -3.63
C ILE A 763 25.48 -16.72 -3.25
N ALA A 764 24.76 -17.84 -3.16
CA ALA A 764 23.34 -17.84 -2.77
C ALA A 764 23.13 -17.35 -1.33
N GLU A 765 24.01 -17.73 -0.42
CA GLU A 765 24.07 -17.23 0.96
C GLU A 765 24.25 -15.72 0.99
N LEU A 766 25.28 -15.23 0.30
CA LEU A 766 25.60 -13.80 0.23
C LEU A 766 24.45 -12.96 -0.37
N GLN A 767 23.85 -13.41 -1.47
CA GLN A 767 22.78 -12.68 -2.18
C GLN A 767 21.55 -12.39 -1.32
N ASN A 768 21.21 -13.27 -0.39
CA ASN A 768 20.08 -13.11 0.52
C ASN A 768 20.51 -12.31 1.76
N TRP A 769 21.67 -12.63 2.34
CA TRP A 769 22.15 -12.02 3.58
C TRP A 769 22.51 -10.53 3.42
N THR A 770 23.09 -10.09 2.29
CA THR A 770 23.41 -8.67 2.05
C THR A 770 22.19 -7.76 1.89
N ARG A 771 20.97 -8.31 1.87
CA ARG A 771 19.70 -7.57 1.78
C ARG A 771 19.01 -7.43 3.15
N LEU A 772 19.67 -7.87 4.22
CA LEU A 772 19.13 -7.92 5.57
C LEU A 772 19.98 -7.07 6.52
N ASP A 773 19.39 -6.01 7.08
CA ASP A 773 20.03 -5.12 8.03
C ASP A 773 19.08 -4.82 9.20
N HIS A 774 19.29 -5.51 10.33
CA HIS A 774 18.35 -5.55 11.46
C HIS A 774 19.08 -5.97 12.76
N PRO A 775 18.71 -5.47 13.96
CA PRO A 775 19.36 -5.84 15.23
C PRO A 775 19.53 -7.34 15.45
N ASN A 776 18.46 -8.13 15.26
CA ASN A 776 18.48 -9.59 15.43
C ASN A 776 18.96 -10.37 14.20
N ILE A 777 19.73 -9.74 13.31
CA ILE A 777 20.44 -10.40 12.21
C ILE A 777 21.93 -10.06 12.33
N VAL A 778 22.81 -11.01 12.00
CA VAL A 778 24.25 -10.76 11.93
C VAL A 778 24.54 -9.88 10.72
N LYS A 779 25.16 -8.71 10.90
CA LYS A 779 25.38 -7.76 9.80
C LYS A 779 26.57 -8.17 8.93
N VAL A 780 26.40 -8.16 7.60
CA VAL A 780 27.50 -8.30 6.62
C VAL A 780 27.97 -6.90 6.20
N PHE A 781 29.26 -6.62 6.38
CA PHE A 781 29.84 -5.29 6.12
C PHE A 781 30.44 -5.15 4.72
N HIS A 782 31.04 -6.21 4.20
CA HIS A 782 31.77 -6.22 2.93
C HIS A 782 31.90 -7.65 2.41
N TYR A 783 32.11 -7.80 1.11
CA TYR A 783 32.38 -9.09 0.49
C TYR A 783 33.29 -8.94 -0.72
N ASN A 784 33.94 -10.04 -1.07
CA ASN A 784 34.65 -10.20 -2.32
C ASN A 784 34.34 -11.57 -2.92
N ILE A 785 34.37 -11.68 -4.25
CA ILE A 785 34.12 -12.95 -4.96
C ILE A 785 35.40 -13.41 -5.70
N MET A 786 36.15 -12.48 -6.31
CA MET A 786 37.37 -12.78 -7.08
C MET A 786 38.50 -11.81 -6.72
N PRO A 787 39.78 -12.22 -6.71
CA PRO A 787 40.27 -13.59 -6.93
C PRO A 787 40.01 -14.52 -5.74
N THR A 788 39.92 -13.97 -4.53
CA THR A 788 39.70 -14.74 -3.29
C THR A 788 38.30 -14.45 -2.74
N PRO A 789 37.37 -15.42 -2.74
CA PRO A 789 36.04 -15.22 -2.18
C PRO A 789 36.08 -15.17 -0.65
N TYR A 790 35.48 -14.13 -0.07
CA TYR A 790 35.26 -14.00 1.37
C TYR A 790 34.14 -12.99 1.67
N PHE A 791 33.55 -13.03 2.88
CA PHE A 791 32.78 -11.89 3.39
C PHE A 791 33.11 -11.56 4.85
N GLU A 792 32.94 -10.28 5.17
CA GLU A 792 33.14 -9.66 6.48
C GLU A 792 31.80 -9.48 7.17
N MET A 793 31.70 -9.89 8.42
CA MET A 793 30.46 -9.80 9.20
C MET A 793 30.73 -9.45 10.67
N ASP A 794 29.66 -9.13 11.39
CA ASP A 794 29.63 -9.01 12.84
C ASP A 794 30.39 -10.17 13.51
N LEU A 795 31.35 -9.85 14.37
CA LEU A 795 31.85 -10.83 15.33
C LEU A 795 30.80 -10.99 16.44
N CYS A 796 30.46 -12.22 16.75
CA CYS A 796 29.55 -12.61 17.83
C CYS A 796 30.33 -13.42 18.88
N ASP A 797 29.84 -13.42 20.12
CA ASP A 797 30.52 -14.02 21.28
C ASP A 797 30.45 -15.55 21.27
N GLY A 798 29.34 -16.10 20.75
CA GLY A 798 29.10 -17.53 20.63
C GLY A 798 27.87 -17.87 19.80
N ALA A 799 27.55 -19.16 19.72
CA ALA A 799 26.33 -19.69 19.13
C ALA A 799 25.43 -20.30 20.22
N LEU A 800 24.11 -20.14 20.10
CA LEU A 800 23.11 -20.64 21.04
C LEU A 800 23.18 -22.18 21.26
N ALA A 801 23.81 -22.91 20.32
CA ALA A 801 24.15 -24.31 20.46
C ALA A 801 25.09 -24.63 21.64
N ALA A 802 25.93 -23.68 22.04
CA ALA A 802 26.91 -23.84 23.13
C ALA A 802 26.32 -23.58 24.52
N GLU A 803 25.10 -23.04 24.61
CA GLU A 803 24.48 -22.71 25.90
C GLU A 803 24.12 -23.94 26.73
N LYS A 804 24.24 -23.79 28.05
CA LYS A 804 24.05 -24.88 29.00
C LYS A 804 22.57 -25.11 29.28
N LYS A 805 21.97 -26.04 28.54
CA LYS A 805 20.57 -26.46 28.65
C LYS A 805 20.33 -27.40 29.86
N PRO A 806 19.12 -27.44 30.45
CA PRO A 806 17.98 -26.58 30.15
C PRO A 806 18.17 -25.14 30.66
N ILE A 807 17.65 -24.19 29.89
CA ILE A 807 17.63 -22.74 30.14
C ILE A 807 16.27 -22.37 30.76
N PRO A 808 16.17 -21.37 31.66
CA PRO A 808 14.89 -20.91 32.21
C PRO A 808 13.85 -20.60 31.12
N PRO A 809 12.56 -20.98 31.31
CA PRO A 809 11.52 -20.84 30.29
C PRO A 809 11.35 -19.41 29.78
N GLU A 810 11.40 -18.41 30.67
CA GLU A 810 11.32 -17.00 30.35
C GLU A 810 12.51 -16.48 29.53
N GLU A 811 13.71 -16.99 29.79
CA GLU A 811 14.92 -16.62 29.03
C GLU A 811 14.89 -17.25 27.63
N ALA A 812 14.53 -18.54 27.53
CA ALA A 812 14.35 -19.22 26.25
C ALA A 812 13.23 -18.59 25.40
N ALA A 813 12.13 -18.16 26.03
CA ALA A 813 11.05 -17.43 25.37
C ALA A 813 11.46 -16.01 24.93
N PHE A 814 12.29 -15.30 25.71
CA PHE A 814 12.83 -13.98 25.33
C PHE A 814 13.80 -14.07 24.15
N ILE A 815 14.67 -15.09 24.14
CA ILE A 815 15.56 -15.40 23.01
C ILE A 815 14.73 -15.61 21.74
N LEU A 816 13.67 -16.42 21.80
CA LEU A 816 12.80 -16.64 20.64
C LEU A 816 11.98 -15.43 20.25
N PHE A 817 11.46 -14.66 21.21
CA PHE A 817 10.74 -13.41 20.95
C PHE A 817 11.59 -12.42 20.11
N SER A 818 12.89 -12.35 20.42
CA SER A 818 13.89 -11.56 19.69
C SER A 818 14.23 -12.16 18.31
N VAL A 819 14.37 -13.48 18.20
CA VAL A 819 14.58 -14.16 16.91
C VAL A 819 13.37 -14.00 15.97
N CYS A 820 12.15 -14.00 16.51
CA CYS A 820 10.94 -13.70 15.74
C CYS A 820 10.97 -12.31 15.10
N GLU A 821 11.67 -11.31 15.67
CA GLU A 821 11.78 -9.99 15.05
C GLU A 821 12.66 -10.00 13.79
N GLY A 822 13.83 -10.65 13.87
CA GLY A 822 14.68 -10.88 12.69
C GLY A 822 13.96 -11.67 11.60
N LEU A 823 13.09 -12.61 11.96
CA LEU A 823 12.26 -13.36 11.01
C LEU A 823 11.12 -12.52 10.44
N LYS A 824 10.40 -11.71 11.24
CA LYS A 824 9.40 -10.75 10.73
C LYS A 824 10.01 -9.86 9.64
N TYR A 825 11.17 -9.29 9.92
CA TYR A 825 11.91 -8.43 8.98
C TYR A 825 12.28 -9.14 7.67
N ALA A 826 12.68 -10.41 7.73
CA ALA A 826 13.05 -11.21 6.55
C ALA A 826 11.83 -11.75 5.78
N HIS A 827 10.78 -12.21 6.48
CA HIS A 827 9.52 -12.72 5.91
C HIS A 827 8.73 -11.62 5.20
N ALA A 828 8.78 -10.37 5.69
CA ALA A 828 8.30 -9.18 4.99
C ALA A 828 8.97 -9.03 3.61
N ARG A 829 10.30 -9.27 3.55
CA ARG A 829 11.13 -9.26 2.33
C ARG A 829 11.07 -10.59 1.53
N LYS A 830 10.18 -11.51 1.92
CA LYS A 830 9.97 -12.84 1.31
C LYS A 830 11.20 -13.77 1.31
N ILE A 831 12.14 -13.52 2.23
CA ILE A 831 13.27 -14.41 2.51
C ILE A 831 12.85 -15.33 3.68
N ILE A 832 12.87 -16.64 3.45
CA ILE A 832 12.52 -17.68 4.44
C ILE A 832 13.79 -18.47 4.76
N HIS A 833 14.06 -18.73 6.04
CA HIS A 833 15.37 -19.21 6.49
C HIS A 833 15.60 -20.71 6.20
N ARG A 834 14.60 -21.55 6.53
CA ARG A 834 14.53 -23.01 6.29
C ARG A 834 15.61 -23.90 6.93
N ASP A 835 16.67 -23.34 7.50
CA ASP A 835 17.70 -24.04 8.29
C ASP A 835 17.93 -23.33 9.64
N LEU A 836 16.86 -22.95 10.35
CA LEU A 836 16.97 -22.46 11.73
C LEU A 836 17.32 -23.63 12.66
N LYS A 837 18.38 -23.43 13.45
CA LYS A 837 18.90 -24.33 14.48
C LYS A 837 19.79 -23.53 15.43
N PRO A 838 20.10 -24.00 16.64
CA PRO A 838 20.89 -23.23 17.61
C PRO A 838 22.32 -22.88 17.15
N GLN A 839 22.85 -23.57 16.14
CA GLN A 839 24.16 -23.25 15.54
C GLN A 839 24.10 -22.00 14.64
N ASN A 840 22.92 -21.67 14.09
CA ASN A 840 22.67 -20.56 13.18
C ASN A 840 22.03 -19.34 13.89
N ILE A 841 21.93 -19.39 15.22
CA ILE A 841 21.55 -18.27 16.08
C ILE A 841 22.78 -17.94 16.93
N LEU A 842 23.42 -16.82 16.62
CA LEU A 842 24.58 -16.33 17.35
C LEU A 842 24.16 -15.33 18.43
N VAL A 843 24.98 -15.15 19.46
CA VAL A 843 24.76 -14.15 20.52
C VAL A 843 25.85 -13.10 20.44
N LYS A 844 25.47 -11.82 20.48
CA LYS A 844 26.41 -10.69 20.55
C LYS A 844 25.92 -9.70 21.60
N ASN A 845 26.71 -9.46 22.64
CA ASN A 845 26.35 -8.62 23.79
C ASN A 845 24.98 -9.01 24.40
N GLY A 846 24.73 -10.32 24.54
CA GLY A 846 23.44 -10.86 25.01
C GLY A 846 22.27 -10.80 24.01
N VAL A 847 22.42 -10.13 22.86
CA VAL A 847 21.38 -10.05 21.82
C VAL A 847 21.50 -11.24 20.86
N PRO A 848 20.42 -12.04 20.65
CA PRO A 848 20.43 -13.11 19.67
C PRO A 848 20.28 -12.57 18.24
N LYS A 849 21.07 -13.14 17.32
CA LYS A 849 21.21 -12.75 15.91
C LYS A 849 21.20 -13.95 14.98
N ILE A 850 20.41 -13.89 13.91
CA ILE A 850 20.30 -14.95 12.90
C ILE A 850 21.45 -14.86 11.88
N SER A 851 22.05 -16.01 11.53
CA SER A 851 23.14 -16.16 10.56
C SER A 851 22.92 -17.34 9.60
N ASP A 852 23.78 -17.47 8.58
CA ASP A 852 23.84 -18.64 7.67
C ASP A 852 22.58 -18.84 6.79
N TRP A 853 22.11 -17.75 6.19
CA TRP A 853 20.94 -17.66 5.27
C TRP A 853 21.05 -18.45 3.93
N GLY A 854 21.97 -19.41 3.82
CA GLY A 854 22.39 -20.07 2.58
C GLY A 854 21.41 -21.05 1.94
N LEU A 855 20.44 -21.58 2.69
CA LEU A 855 19.47 -22.58 2.20
C LEU A 855 18.13 -21.95 1.75
N SER A 856 18.10 -20.62 1.59
CA SER A 856 16.90 -19.82 1.36
C SER A 856 16.21 -20.01 -0.01
N ARG A 857 16.89 -20.51 -1.06
CA ARG A 857 16.39 -21.48 -2.08
C ARG A 857 17.32 -21.63 -3.30
N VAL A 858 17.83 -22.84 -3.53
CA VAL A 858 17.88 -23.45 -4.87
C VAL A 858 17.36 -24.88 -4.75
N ILE A 859 16.42 -25.29 -5.60
CA ILE A 859 16.12 -26.70 -5.84
C ILE A 859 16.71 -27.00 -7.21
N SER A 860 17.83 -27.72 -7.22
CA SER A 860 18.34 -28.41 -8.40
C SER A 860 18.35 -29.90 -8.06
N GLU A 861 17.72 -30.70 -8.91
CA GLU A 861 17.62 -32.15 -8.73
C GLU A 861 19.02 -32.76 -8.68
N SER A 862 19.38 -33.33 -7.54
CA SER A 862 20.65 -34.01 -7.35
C SER A 862 20.47 -35.19 -6.39
N THR A 863 20.08 -36.32 -6.97
CA THR A 863 20.14 -37.67 -6.36
C THR A 863 21.59 -38.06 -6.10
N SER A 864 22.18 -37.44 -5.08
CA SER A 864 23.59 -37.60 -4.69
C SER A 864 23.70 -38.14 -3.27
N THR A 865 23.83 -39.46 -3.14
CA THR A 865 23.97 -40.20 -1.87
C THR A 865 25.40 -40.13 -1.31
N THR A 866 25.96 -38.92 -1.19
CA THR A 866 27.23 -38.66 -0.50
C THR A 866 26.99 -38.17 0.94
N VAL A 867 27.14 -39.08 1.90
CA VAL A 867 26.86 -38.84 3.33
C VAL A 867 27.97 -38.02 3.98
N THR A 868 27.76 -36.70 4.13
CA THR A 868 28.46 -35.87 5.12
C THR A 868 27.57 -34.75 5.69
N SER A 869 27.43 -34.74 7.02
CA SER A 869 27.13 -33.56 7.86
C SER A 869 25.76 -32.85 7.80
N PHE A 870 24.68 -33.48 7.31
CA PHE A 870 23.31 -33.01 7.56
C PHE A 870 22.45 -34.09 8.24
N THR A 871 22.05 -33.84 9.50
CA THR A 871 21.10 -34.68 10.25
C THR A 871 19.81 -33.90 10.48
N PRO A 872 18.63 -34.41 10.11
CA PRO A 872 17.40 -33.61 9.94
C PRO A 872 16.64 -33.29 11.24
N TYR A 873 17.32 -33.15 12.39
CA TYR A 873 16.67 -32.99 13.70
C TYR A 873 15.68 -31.81 13.81
N TYR A 874 15.96 -30.71 13.11
CA TYR A 874 15.12 -29.51 13.07
C TYR A 874 14.23 -29.46 11.81
N ALA A 875 14.27 -30.48 10.94
CA ALA A 875 13.50 -30.47 9.71
C ALA A 875 11.99 -30.52 10.01
N ALA A 876 11.22 -29.70 9.31
CA ALA A 876 9.76 -29.74 9.37
C ALA A 876 9.20 -30.91 8.52
N PRO A 877 8.01 -31.46 8.83
CA PRO A 877 7.40 -32.56 8.08
C PRO A 877 7.31 -32.29 6.57
N GLU A 878 7.00 -31.06 6.16
CA GLU A 878 6.96 -30.65 4.75
C GLU A 878 8.35 -30.62 4.07
N GLN A 879 9.44 -30.50 4.84
CA GLN A 879 10.80 -30.61 4.31
C GLN A 879 11.19 -32.06 4.02
N ILE A 880 10.63 -33.02 4.76
CA ILE A 880 10.83 -34.47 4.60
C ILE A 880 9.89 -35.03 3.52
N ASN A 881 8.62 -34.63 3.55
CA ASN A 881 7.58 -35.11 2.62
C ASN A 881 7.56 -34.36 1.26
N HIS A 882 8.60 -33.57 0.95
CA HIS A 882 8.74 -32.79 -0.28
C HIS A 882 7.57 -31.85 -0.63
N GLN A 883 6.83 -31.38 0.39
CA GLN A 883 5.68 -30.48 0.21
C GLN A 883 6.12 -29.00 0.05
N ALA A 884 5.17 -28.11 -0.22
CA ALA A 884 5.41 -26.68 -0.34
C ALA A 884 5.89 -26.06 0.99
N LYS A 885 6.79 -25.07 0.92
CA LYS A 885 7.54 -24.52 2.07
C LYS A 885 7.38 -23.01 2.17
N ASP A 886 6.60 -22.56 3.15
CA ASP A 886 6.33 -21.16 3.46
C ASP A 886 7.03 -20.73 4.77
N GLU A 887 6.63 -19.58 5.33
CA GLU A 887 7.13 -19.04 6.60
C GLU A 887 6.91 -19.96 7.82
N ARG A 888 6.01 -20.95 7.73
CA ARG A 888 5.65 -21.85 8.83
C ARG A 888 6.59 -23.05 8.96
N THR A 889 7.47 -23.25 7.98
CA THR A 889 8.66 -24.11 8.12
C THR A 889 9.62 -23.52 9.17
N ASP A 890 9.82 -22.19 9.16
CA ASP A 890 10.66 -21.51 10.17
C ASP A 890 9.99 -21.58 11.56
N ILE A 891 8.66 -21.49 11.64
CA ILE A 891 7.89 -21.63 12.90
C ILE A 891 8.04 -23.02 13.53
N TRP A 892 8.04 -24.09 12.73
CA TRP A 892 8.35 -25.43 13.23
C TRP A 892 9.77 -25.49 13.82
N GLN A 893 10.75 -24.91 13.13
CA GLN A 893 12.14 -24.90 13.59
C GLN A 893 12.31 -24.14 14.90
N LEU A 894 11.64 -22.99 15.06
CA LEU A 894 11.54 -22.30 16.35
C LEU A 894 10.93 -23.20 17.43
N GLY A 895 9.88 -23.95 17.13
CA GLY A 895 9.28 -24.94 18.04
C GLY A 895 10.28 -26.00 18.52
N VAL A 896 11.09 -26.57 17.61
CA VAL A 896 12.14 -27.55 17.95
C VAL A 896 13.25 -26.90 18.80
N ILE A 897 13.66 -25.67 18.45
CA ILE A 897 14.67 -24.92 19.22
C ILE A 897 14.17 -24.65 20.63
N LEU A 898 12.95 -24.11 20.80
CA LEU A 898 12.39 -23.81 22.11
C LEU A 898 12.29 -25.05 23.00
N TYR A 899 11.85 -26.17 22.42
CA TYR A 899 11.81 -27.47 23.08
C TYR A 899 13.20 -27.89 23.60
N GLU A 900 14.23 -27.77 22.77
CA GLU A 900 15.60 -28.14 23.13
C GLU A 900 16.20 -27.21 24.19
N LEU A 901 15.93 -25.90 24.10
CA LEU A 901 16.41 -24.93 25.09
C LEU A 901 15.89 -25.24 26.51
N VAL A 902 14.60 -25.57 26.65
CA VAL A 902 13.97 -25.74 27.98
C VAL A 902 13.95 -27.18 28.51
N THR A 903 14.23 -28.18 27.67
CA THR A 903 14.33 -29.59 28.10
C THR A 903 15.74 -30.18 28.05
N GLY A 904 16.66 -29.55 27.31
CA GLY A 904 17.98 -30.12 26.99
C GLY A 904 17.94 -31.36 26.10
N ARG A 905 16.81 -31.63 25.42
CA ARG A 905 16.58 -32.81 24.57
C ARG A 905 15.84 -32.42 23.31
N LEU A 906 15.95 -33.22 22.25
CA LEU A 906 15.15 -33.01 21.03
C LEU A 906 13.77 -33.67 21.17
N PRO A 907 12.72 -33.12 20.53
CA PRO A 907 11.36 -33.67 20.56
C PRO A 907 11.22 -35.03 19.84
N PHE A 908 12.12 -35.32 18.88
CA PHE A 908 12.11 -36.56 18.10
C PHE A 908 13.51 -37.18 18.11
N ASN A 909 13.61 -38.42 18.59
CA ASN A 909 14.87 -39.16 18.79
C ASN A 909 14.76 -40.54 18.15
N GLY A 910 15.88 -41.09 17.68
CA GLY A 910 16.00 -42.42 17.05
C GLY A 910 17.46 -42.71 16.71
N ASP A 911 17.79 -43.98 16.47
CA ASP A 911 19.17 -44.43 16.24
C ASP A 911 19.60 -44.22 14.78
N THR A 912 18.64 -44.13 13.85
CA THR A 912 18.88 -43.80 12.44
C THR A 912 18.16 -42.54 11.97
N MET A 913 18.70 -41.90 10.92
CA MET A 913 18.07 -40.74 10.26
C MET A 913 16.66 -41.04 9.77
N ILE A 914 16.38 -42.29 9.39
CA ILE A 914 15.07 -42.75 8.91
C ILE A 914 14.06 -42.81 10.06
N GLU A 915 14.46 -43.31 11.24
CA GLU A 915 13.61 -43.29 12.44
C GLU A 915 13.30 -41.87 12.91
N ILE A 916 14.30 -40.97 12.90
CA ILE A 916 14.14 -39.56 13.26
C ILE A 916 13.15 -38.89 12.30
N GLY A 917 13.34 -39.05 10.99
CA GLY A 917 12.44 -38.50 9.97
C GLY A 917 11.02 -39.07 10.03
N MET A 918 10.89 -40.39 10.23
CA MET A 918 9.59 -41.04 10.45
C MET A 918 8.94 -40.53 11.73
N GLY A 919 9.69 -40.31 12.81
CA GLY A 919 9.21 -39.72 14.06
C GLY A 919 8.67 -38.31 13.88
N ILE A 920 9.41 -37.45 13.17
CA ILE A 920 8.99 -36.08 12.82
C ILE A 920 7.63 -36.10 12.08
N VAL A 921 7.44 -37.03 11.14
CA VAL A 921 6.20 -37.13 10.33
C VAL A 921 5.04 -37.80 11.08
N THR A 922 5.29 -38.81 11.93
CA THR A 922 4.24 -39.74 12.42
C THR A 922 4.01 -39.78 13.93
N LYS A 923 4.90 -39.25 14.77
CA LYS A 923 4.78 -39.27 16.24
C LYS A 923 4.59 -37.88 16.79
N ASP A 924 3.71 -37.70 17.76
CA ASP A 924 3.60 -36.43 18.48
C ASP A 924 4.65 -36.33 19.60
N PRO A 925 5.20 -35.13 19.87
CA PRO A 925 6.21 -34.94 20.90
C PRO A 925 5.58 -34.91 22.31
N VAL A 926 6.35 -35.35 23.31
CA VAL A 926 5.94 -35.23 24.72
C VAL A 926 6.03 -33.75 25.14
N PRO A 927 5.00 -33.12 25.74
CA PRO A 927 5.06 -31.72 26.14
C PRO A 927 6.25 -31.40 27.07
N PRO A 928 6.97 -30.26 26.88
CA PRO A 928 8.09 -29.85 27.71
C PRO A 928 7.84 -29.94 29.23
N GLY A 929 6.67 -29.52 29.69
CA GLY A 929 6.24 -29.55 31.10
C GLY A 929 6.22 -30.95 31.73
N ALA A 930 6.10 -32.01 30.92
CA ALA A 930 6.18 -33.40 31.38
C ALA A 930 7.63 -33.92 31.49
N ILE A 931 8.63 -33.15 31.05
CA ILE A 931 10.07 -33.47 31.17
C ILE A 931 10.74 -32.54 32.19
N VAL A 932 10.41 -31.24 32.16
CA VAL A 932 10.88 -30.21 33.07
C VAL A 932 9.66 -29.42 33.53
N SER A 933 9.28 -29.52 34.81
CA SER A 933 8.04 -28.94 35.37
C SER A 933 7.82 -27.48 34.98
N ASP A 934 8.89 -26.70 35.04
CA ASP A 934 8.84 -25.25 34.94
C ASP A 934 8.58 -24.83 33.48
N ALA A 935 8.96 -25.67 32.51
CA ALA A 935 8.70 -25.48 31.09
C ALA A 935 7.21 -25.62 30.71
N ALA A 936 6.34 -26.09 31.61
CA ALA A 936 4.90 -26.22 31.36
C ALA A 936 4.22 -24.91 30.94
N VAL A 937 4.79 -23.75 31.32
CA VAL A 937 4.31 -22.42 30.88
C VAL A 937 4.41 -22.21 29.36
N LEU A 938 5.23 -23.01 28.66
CA LEU A 938 5.44 -22.95 27.21
C LEU A 938 4.75 -24.07 26.43
N ASP A 939 4.15 -25.07 27.09
CA ASP A 939 3.58 -26.26 26.43
C ASP A 939 2.61 -25.88 25.30
N ALA A 940 1.70 -24.93 25.54
CA ALA A 940 0.75 -24.47 24.54
C ALA A 940 1.41 -23.85 23.29
N VAL A 941 2.52 -23.12 23.46
CA VAL A 941 3.23 -22.47 22.35
C VAL A 941 4.07 -23.50 21.59
N VAL A 942 4.83 -24.33 22.31
CA VAL A 942 5.70 -25.36 21.72
C VAL A 942 4.88 -26.40 20.94
N MET A 943 3.81 -26.92 21.55
CA MET A 943 2.95 -27.91 20.90
C MET A 943 2.17 -27.34 19.70
N LYS A 944 1.89 -26.03 19.68
CA LYS A 944 1.29 -25.32 18.52
C LYS A 944 2.31 -25.04 17.41
N CYS A 945 3.59 -24.84 17.73
CA CYS A 945 4.65 -24.76 16.72
C CYS A 945 4.94 -26.14 16.08
N LEU A 946 4.83 -27.22 16.87
CA LEU A 946 5.13 -28.60 16.45
C LEU A 946 3.92 -29.36 15.86
N GLN A 947 2.89 -28.65 15.38
CA GLN A 947 1.78 -29.26 14.63
C GLN A 947 2.23 -29.78 13.27
N LYS A 948 1.67 -30.91 12.83
CA LYS A 948 2.12 -31.62 11.63
C LYS A 948 1.78 -30.87 10.35
N ASP A 949 0.50 -30.55 10.11
CA ASP A 949 0.08 -29.69 8.99
C ASP A 949 0.49 -28.23 9.29
N PRO A 950 1.21 -27.54 8.38
CA PRO A 950 1.49 -26.10 8.50
C PRO A 950 0.26 -25.20 8.68
N LYS A 951 -0.97 -25.67 8.42
CA LYS A 951 -2.21 -24.93 8.67
C LYS A 951 -2.57 -24.80 10.14
N ASP A 952 -2.22 -25.78 10.96
CA ASP A 952 -2.56 -25.84 12.39
C ASP A 952 -1.49 -25.17 13.28
N ARG A 953 -0.35 -24.81 12.68
CA ARG A 953 0.67 -23.94 13.29
C ARG A 953 0.20 -22.49 13.35
N TYR A 954 0.99 -21.63 14.00
CA TYR A 954 0.83 -20.18 13.88
C TYR A 954 0.81 -19.74 12.40
N PRO A 955 -0.10 -18.83 12.00
CA PRO A 955 -0.24 -18.45 10.60
C PRO A 955 0.96 -17.66 10.07
N SER A 956 1.67 -16.97 10.97
CA SER A 956 2.91 -16.20 10.74
C SER A 956 3.74 -16.12 12.03
N VAL A 957 5.01 -15.72 11.92
CA VAL A 957 5.90 -15.49 13.08
C VAL A 957 5.44 -14.36 14.01
N LEU A 958 4.63 -13.41 13.50
CA LEU A 958 4.07 -12.33 14.32
C LEU A 958 3.07 -12.86 15.35
N GLU A 959 2.22 -13.81 15.00
CA GLU A 959 1.25 -14.39 15.95
C GLU A 959 1.94 -15.28 16.99
N LEU A 960 3.04 -15.95 16.63
CA LEU A 960 3.91 -16.63 17.60
C LEU A 960 4.53 -15.63 18.57
N GLN A 961 5.06 -14.51 18.05
CA GLN A 961 5.66 -13.47 18.87
C GLN A 961 4.66 -12.82 19.84
N LYS A 962 3.40 -12.65 19.45
CA LYS A 962 2.32 -12.17 20.34
C LYS A 962 2.03 -13.13 21.50
N ASP A 963 1.89 -14.43 21.24
CA ASP A 963 1.68 -15.42 22.31
C ASP A 963 2.88 -15.48 23.27
N LEU A 964 4.12 -15.42 22.75
CA LEU A 964 5.33 -15.29 23.57
C LEU A 964 5.32 -14.00 24.41
N ALA A 965 4.94 -12.86 23.81
CA ALA A 965 4.84 -11.58 24.52
C ALA A 965 3.84 -11.62 25.68
N LEU A 966 2.70 -12.30 25.53
CA LEU A 966 1.70 -12.43 26.60
C LEU A 966 2.25 -13.24 27.80
N LEU A 967 3.01 -14.30 27.54
CA LEU A 967 3.68 -15.08 28.59
C LEU A 967 4.78 -14.27 29.28
N LEU A 968 5.65 -13.60 28.51
CA LEU A 968 6.73 -12.77 29.03
C LEU A 968 6.20 -11.57 29.83
N ARG A 969 5.19 -10.84 29.33
CA ARG A 969 4.51 -9.75 30.06
C ARG A 969 4.02 -10.24 31.43
N LYS A 970 3.32 -11.38 31.47
CA LYS A 970 2.77 -11.95 32.71
C LYS A 970 3.88 -12.28 33.72
N ASN A 971 4.96 -12.92 33.27
CA ASN A 971 6.07 -13.32 34.12
C ASN A 971 6.85 -12.09 34.63
N TYR A 972 7.29 -11.19 33.74
CA TYR A 972 8.05 -10.00 34.13
C TYR A 972 7.25 -9.02 35.00
N THR A 973 5.93 -8.91 34.82
CA THR A 973 5.10 -8.08 35.72
C THR A 973 5.11 -8.64 37.15
N GLY A 974 5.04 -9.97 37.31
CA GLY A 974 5.17 -10.61 38.62
C GLY A 974 6.57 -10.49 39.23
N LEU A 975 7.61 -10.66 38.41
CA LEU A 975 9.01 -10.47 38.83
C LEU A 975 9.28 -9.02 39.26
N LEU A 976 8.73 -8.03 38.56
CA LEU A 976 8.81 -6.61 38.91
C LEU A 976 8.09 -6.29 40.22
N GLN A 977 6.86 -6.78 40.41
CA GLN A 977 6.13 -6.62 41.67
C GLN A 977 6.91 -7.21 42.85
N ASN A 978 7.50 -8.39 42.65
CA ASN A 978 8.36 -9.04 43.65
C ASN A 978 9.64 -8.21 43.92
N SER A 979 10.39 -7.78 42.89
CA SER A 979 11.63 -7.02 43.06
C SER A 979 11.41 -5.66 43.74
N VAL A 980 10.31 -4.99 43.43
CA VAL A 980 9.89 -3.74 44.09
C VAL A 980 9.54 -3.99 45.56
N SER A 981 8.84 -5.09 45.88
CA SER A 981 8.49 -5.43 47.27
C SER A 981 9.71 -5.71 48.16
N VAL A 982 10.80 -6.24 47.59
CA VAL A 982 12.08 -6.46 48.28
C VAL A 982 13.10 -5.32 48.09
N GLN A 983 12.67 -4.21 47.48
CA GLN A 983 13.47 -3.00 47.21
C GLN A 983 14.73 -3.22 46.34
N ASP A 984 14.76 -4.27 45.52
CA ASP A 984 15.81 -4.48 44.53
C ASP A 984 15.53 -3.63 43.29
N PHE A 985 15.89 -2.34 43.37
CA PHE A 985 15.67 -1.39 42.29
C PHE A 985 16.49 -1.71 41.03
N SER A 986 17.60 -2.46 41.14
CA SER A 986 18.42 -2.82 39.97
C SER A 986 17.72 -3.90 39.13
N ARG A 987 17.19 -4.95 39.77
CA ARG A 987 16.33 -5.93 39.07
C ARG A 987 15.00 -5.33 38.65
N SER A 988 14.43 -4.40 39.43
CA SER A 988 13.21 -3.68 39.02
C SER A 988 13.44 -2.87 37.73
N ALA A 989 14.56 -2.17 37.60
CA ALA A 989 14.93 -1.48 36.36
C ALA A 989 15.09 -2.48 35.19
N ALA A 990 15.78 -3.61 35.39
CA ALA A 990 15.93 -4.62 34.35
C ALA A 990 14.58 -5.19 33.85
N TYR A 991 13.68 -5.58 34.77
CA TYR A 991 12.35 -6.08 34.41
C TYR A 991 11.45 -5.00 33.77
N CYS A 992 11.57 -3.74 34.19
CA CYS A 992 10.94 -2.62 33.47
C CYS A 992 11.47 -2.53 32.04
N GLY A 993 12.78 -2.60 31.83
CA GLY A 993 13.39 -2.56 30.49
C GLY A 993 12.92 -3.69 29.58
N ASP A 994 12.83 -4.91 30.11
CA ASP A 994 12.30 -6.06 29.39
C ASP A 994 10.83 -5.83 28.98
N LEU A 995 10.01 -5.32 29.90
CA LEU A 995 8.62 -4.95 29.62
C LEU A 995 8.53 -3.81 28.59
N VAL A 996 9.40 -2.81 28.63
CA VAL A 996 9.46 -1.76 27.60
C VAL A 996 9.67 -2.37 26.22
N MET A 997 10.69 -3.23 26.05
CA MET A 997 10.98 -3.87 24.76
C MET A 997 9.81 -4.72 24.27
N ILE A 998 9.23 -5.55 25.13
CA ILE A 998 8.09 -6.42 24.75
C ILE A 998 6.89 -5.58 24.30
N ASN A 999 6.58 -4.46 24.97
CA ASN A 999 5.45 -3.61 24.61
C ASN A 999 5.71 -2.79 23.35
N LEU A 1000 6.91 -2.23 23.15
CA LEU A 1000 7.28 -1.51 21.93
C LEU A 1000 7.20 -2.42 20.69
N VAL A 1001 7.84 -3.58 20.74
CA VAL A 1001 7.91 -4.55 19.63
C VAL A 1001 6.53 -5.14 19.27
N THR A 1002 5.57 -5.10 20.20
CA THR A 1002 4.17 -5.51 19.96
C THR A 1002 3.19 -4.35 19.71
N GLY A 1003 3.67 -3.11 19.60
CA GLY A 1003 2.85 -1.93 19.26
C GLY A 1003 2.01 -1.37 20.42
N ASP A 1004 2.20 -1.84 21.65
CA ASP A 1004 1.48 -1.35 22.82
C ASP A 1004 2.16 -0.12 23.41
N LEU A 1005 2.06 1.01 22.69
CA LEU A 1005 2.74 2.26 23.04
C LEU A 1005 2.37 2.77 24.44
N LYS A 1006 1.13 2.51 24.86
CA LYS A 1006 0.62 2.93 26.17
C LYS A 1006 1.28 2.17 27.30
N SER A 1007 1.33 0.84 27.21
CA SER A 1007 2.05 0.02 28.19
C SER A 1007 3.56 0.29 28.13
N ALA A 1008 4.13 0.47 26.94
CA ALA A 1008 5.54 0.84 26.77
C ALA A 1008 5.89 2.16 27.50
N CYS A 1009 5.16 3.24 27.23
CA CYS A 1009 5.35 4.54 27.91
C CYS A 1009 5.25 4.40 29.44
N THR A 1010 4.25 3.65 29.93
CA THR A 1010 4.10 3.35 31.37
C THR A 1010 5.35 2.68 31.95
N TYR A 1011 5.90 1.66 31.28
CA TYR A 1011 7.10 0.96 31.77
C TYR A 1011 8.39 1.75 31.59
N ILE A 1012 8.47 2.72 30.66
CA ILE A 1012 9.61 3.65 30.57
C ILE A 1012 9.55 4.67 31.73
N GLU A 1013 8.37 5.13 32.13
CA GLU A 1013 8.22 5.97 33.32
C GLU A 1013 8.63 5.23 34.60
N ASP A 1014 8.31 3.94 34.74
CA ASP A 1014 8.80 3.11 35.85
C ASP A 1014 10.32 2.82 35.74
N LEU A 1015 10.85 2.61 34.52
CA LEU A 1015 12.29 2.50 34.28
C LEU A 1015 13.02 3.76 34.75
N ALA A 1016 12.47 4.95 34.49
CA ALA A 1016 12.99 6.23 34.97
C ALA A 1016 12.92 6.40 36.50
N ARG A 1017 11.96 5.75 37.17
CA ARG A 1017 11.85 5.76 38.65
C ARG A 1017 12.91 4.88 39.32
N TYR A 1018 13.28 3.76 38.70
CA TYR A 1018 14.28 2.82 39.24
C TYR A 1018 15.72 3.10 38.78
N SER A 1019 15.89 3.76 37.63
CA SER A 1019 17.19 4.19 37.10
C SER A 1019 17.78 5.40 37.82
N ARG A 1020 19.09 5.66 37.62
CA ARG A 1020 19.82 6.80 38.18
C ARG A 1020 20.74 7.44 37.14
N GLY A 1021 21.05 8.73 37.33
CA GLY A 1021 21.97 9.47 36.46
C GLY A 1021 21.48 9.57 35.02
N GLU A 1022 22.40 9.41 34.07
CA GLU A 1022 22.14 9.54 32.62
C GLU A 1022 21.04 8.59 32.13
N MET A 1023 21.02 7.33 32.59
CA MET A 1023 19.97 6.36 32.24
C MET A 1023 18.56 6.83 32.63
N LYS A 1024 18.43 7.61 33.71
CA LYS A 1024 17.14 8.20 34.08
C LYS A 1024 16.73 9.28 33.06
N ALA A 1025 17.64 10.18 32.70
CA ALA A 1025 17.35 11.25 31.73
C ALA A 1025 17.03 10.67 30.33
N GLU A 1026 17.78 9.65 29.89
CA GLU A 1026 17.49 8.91 28.64
C GLU A 1026 16.11 8.24 28.67
N SER A 1027 15.69 7.71 29.83
CA SER A 1027 14.35 7.13 30.02
C SER A 1027 13.26 8.21 29.93
N GLU A 1028 13.42 9.33 30.63
CA GLU A 1028 12.44 10.43 30.64
C GLU A 1028 12.28 11.06 29.24
N GLU A 1029 13.38 11.21 28.50
CA GLU A 1029 13.36 11.71 27.11
C GLU A 1029 12.68 10.72 26.14
N LEU A 1030 12.95 9.41 26.28
CA LEU A 1030 12.34 8.37 25.45
C LEU A 1030 10.82 8.24 25.72
N ALA A 1031 10.40 8.34 26.98
CA ALA A 1031 8.99 8.35 27.35
C ALA A 1031 8.24 9.52 26.71
N GLU A 1032 8.82 10.72 26.75
CA GLU A 1032 8.24 11.91 26.10
C GLU A 1032 8.15 11.75 24.57
N GLN A 1033 9.20 11.20 23.93
CA GLN A 1033 9.20 10.95 22.48
C GLN A 1033 8.11 9.97 22.04
N ILE A 1034 7.78 8.97 22.86
CA ILE A 1034 6.66 8.04 22.59
C ILE A 1034 5.31 8.67 22.93
N ARG A 1035 5.21 9.41 24.03
CA ARG A 1035 4.00 10.14 24.45
C ARG A 1035 3.53 11.14 23.38
N MET A 1036 4.46 11.94 22.83
CA MET A 1036 4.15 12.85 21.73
C MET A 1036 3.61 12.12 20.49
N ARG A 1037 4.14 10.94 20.14
CA ARG A 1037 3.62 10.15 19.01
C ARG A 1037 2.19 9.64 19.25
N MET A 1038 1.91 9.18 20.47
CA MET A 1038 0.54 8.79 20.87
C MET A 1038 -0.44 9.96 20.79
N GLU A 1039 -0.05 11.16 21.25
CA GLU A 1039 -0.88 12.37 21.16
C GLU A 1039 -1.10 12.84 19.71
N MET A 1040 -0.15 12.57 18.82
CA MET A 1040 -0.26 12.85 17.38
C MET A 1040 -0.99 11.75 16.59
N GLY A 1041 -1.44 10.66 17.24
CA GLY A 1041 -2.11 9.53 16.57
C GLY A 1041 -1.19 8.71 15.66
N LEU A 1042 0.10 8.60 16.01
CA LEU A 1042 1.11 7.85 15.26
C LEU A 1042 1.40 6.52 15.94
N ASP A 1043 0.63 5.48 15.59
CA ASP A 1043 0.72 4.14 16.19
C ASP A 1043 2.02 3.38 15.87
N GLU A 1044 2.78 3.79 14.84
CA GLU A 1044 4.06 3.20 14.47
C GLU A 1044 5.24 3.82 15.23
N VAL A 1045 6.18 2.99 15.70
CA VAL A 1045 7.45 3.41 16.30
C VAL A 1045 8.56 3.39 15.25
N PRO A 1046 9.31 4.48 15.01
CA PRO A 1046 10.48 4.46 14.13
C PRO A 1046 11.57 3.54 14.69
N GLU A 1047 12.29 2.83 13.83
CA GLU A 1047 13.42 1.97 14.23
C GLU A 1047 14.43 2.73 15.11
N GLU A 1048 14.65 4.03 14.89
CA GLU A 1048 15.50 4.88 15.73
C GLU A 1048 15.10 4.89 17.22
N LEU A 1049 13.80 4.94 17.54
CA LEU A 1049 13.32 4.91 18.92
C LEU A 1049 13.38 3.49 19.51
N VAL A 1050 13.23 2.45 18.69
CA VAL A 1050 13.42 1.05 19.10
C VAL A 1050 14.89 0.81 19.45
N HIS A 1051 15.83 1.18 18.59
CA HIS A 1051 17.27 1.11 18.88
C HIS A 1051 17.67 1.92 20.13
N LYS A 1052 17.04 3.09 20.34
CA LYS A 1052 17.26 3.90 21.56
C LYS A 1052 16.76 3.18 22.82
N ALA A 1053 15.62 2.50 22.74
CA ALA A 1053 15.13 1.64 23.82
C ALA A 1053 16.06 0.43 24.05
N GLU A 1054 16.51 -0.27 23.01
CA GLU A 1054 17.44 -1.41 23.11
C GLU A 1054 18.75 -0.99 23.81
N ALA A 1055 19.35 0.13 23.39
CA ALA A 1055 20.58 0.64 23.97
C ALA A 1055 20.42 1.01 25.46
N LEU A 1056 19.28 1.63 25.82
CA LEU A 1056 18.95 1.97 27.20
C LEU A 1056 18.75 0.71 28.07
N VAL A 1057 18.00 -0.28 27.57
CA VAL A 1057 17.74 -1.54 28.29
C VAL A 1057 19.01 -2.38 28.42
N HIS A 1058 19.89 -2.37 27.42
CA HIS A 1058 21.22 -2.98 27.52
C HIS A 1058 22.09 -2.31 28.60
N LYS A 1059 22.15 -0.96 28.66
CA LYS A 1059 22.85 -0.22 29.73
C LYS A 1059 22.31 -0.60 31.11
N VAL A 1060 21.00 -0.78 31.25
CA VAL A 1060 20.35 -1.16 32.52
C VAL A 1060 20.63 -2.61 32.92
N ARG A 1061 20.69 -3.55 31.97
CA ARG A 1061 21.02 -4.97 32.24
C ARG A 1061 22.49 -5.22 32.54
N TYR A 1062 23.42 -4.56 31.84
CA TYR A 1062 24.85 -4.91 31.84
C TYR A 1062 25.79 -3.78 32.32
N GLY A 1063 25.27 -2.57 32.54
CA GLY A 1063 26.04 -1.39 32.93
C GLY A 1063 26.61 -0.61 31.73
N SER A 1064 27.07 0.61 31.98
CA SER A 1064 27.61 1.54 30.97
C SER A 1064 29.09 1.25 30.60
N GLY A 1065 29.47 -0.03 30.52
CA GLY A 1065 30.87 -0.48 30.55
C GLY A 1065 31.30 -1.45 29.44
N THR A 1066 30.74 -1.34 28.23
CA THR A 1066 31.12 -2.12 27.03
C THR A 1066 31.13 -1.25 25.78
#